data_AF-A0A9R1U450-F1
#
_entry.id   AF-A0A9R1U450-F1
#
_cell.length_a   1.000
_cell.length_b   1.000
_cell.length_c   1.000
_cell.angle_alpha   90.00
_cell.angle_beta   90.00
_cell.angle_gamma   90.00
#
_symmetry.space_group_name_H-M   'P 1'
#
loop_
_entity.id
_entity.type
_entity.pdbx_description
1 polymer ?
#
loop_
_entity_poly.entity_id
_entity_poly.type
_entity_poly.pdbx_seq_one_letter_code
_entity_poly.pdbx_strand_id
1 'polypeptide(L)'
;MAESSISLEEGPSSPDLFSDPDTQEGSSIPQLDESYASSDGREPEPSVDEPQWRGMSMDEINKGQMPFSFHQHPPISPSSTHTVLIRLPLDNRGPPRPYPTRSSDKWSVGYVRMPNSPQSLYPIDHGDDRPREFRLRWEVIQESLLQSFVSIAQLEAAILSYNHNYADRWDFCALHHFFSDIIDEEEAEIFFRTLLPKMIQLALQLPTLLTGPIPLLKKHTNCSISMSQLQVASLLANAFFCTFPRRNSMNPQSEYAMYPHINLNSLFACYKEERPNRSAAVAEKLKCLFHYFRRVTTTAPEGTITVQRRYIPKEDCPRWDRLHNLLPALHITSSGTIEAQGAGLLQVDFANKYVGGGVLNWGCVQEEIRFVICPELMVTMLITEVLDDTEALVVTGIERYSKYQGYSSSFKWIGDFVDETPRDTSGRRKTSVVAIDALYFTQADAQFNMKNIIRELNKAYVGFSAPEMRRNDLSAIATGNWGCGAFRGNPKLKVLIQLMAAAVAGRSMVYFTFGDAELRDSVSEMYWHLLDRSIDISRLISLLRQYEAESTTDHSDFYRFLFNRSKIKPLTNYFPVVNPSNVENTNDKIVNSTKSSVQGIVGPIQRNKLSNEEEEEMIRNMLDEYADDNSDERGQGNCSKTEIIESVESPDLSRKISDFETEKEKLDTELLKKTEGSKIPRISPLDELVGSQEILEVVVIPQSQPLVKHETHANEKKLKSPSTCSTIGKGQKKISDFFVLKTSLL
;
A
#
# COMPACT_ATOMS: atom_id res chain seq x y z
N MET A 1 16.30 6.85 -85.52
CA MET A 1 15.29 7.93 -85.52
C MET A 1 14.14 7.47 -84.65
N ALA A 2 13.89 7.97 -83.45
CA ALA A 2 14.56 8.87 -82.48
C ALA A 2 13.38 9.31 -81.58
N GLU A 3 13.37 9.36 -80.25
CA GLU A 3 14.37 9.40 -79.16
C GLU A 3 13.54 9.12 -77.86
N SER A 4 13.93 8.20 -76.95
CA SER A 4 14.74 8.39 -75.71
C SER A 4 14.06 9.36 -74.69
N SER A 5 14.06 9.23 -73.36
CA SER A 5 14.91 8.53 -72.37
C SER A 5 14.50 9.05 -70.95
N ILE A 6 14.59 8.19 -69.91
CA ILE A 6 15.30 8.36 -68.60
C ILE A 6 15.04 9.69 -67.82
N SER A 7 14.73 9.80 -66.51
CA SER A 7 15.49 9.41 -65.29
C SER A 7 14.93 10.12 -64.04
N LEU A 8 15.15 9.50 -62.85
CA LEU A 8 15.58 10.08 -61.54
C LEU A 8 14.60 10.97 -60.72
N GLU A 9 14.19 10.52 -59.51
CA GLU A 9 14.76 10.84 -58.16
C GLU A 9 14.41 12.27 -57.66
N GLU A 10 14.23 12.62 -56.38
CA GLU A 10 14.13 11.99 -55.06
C GLU A 10 13.74 13.13 -54.08
N GLY A 11 12.89 12.81 -53.08
CA GLY A 11 12.86 13.34 -51.69
C GLY A 11 12.89 14.86 -51.34
N PRO A 12 12.88 15.23 -50.04
CA PRO A 12 12.80 14.37 -48.85
C PRO A 12 11.92 14.89 -47.66
N SER A 13 11.93 14.08 -46.58
CA SER A 13 11.77 14.36 -45.13
C SER A 13 10.44 13.96 -44.46
N SER A 14 10.39 13.34 -43.26
CA SER A 14 11.31 12.57 -42.38
C SER A 14 10.44 12.01 -41.20
N PRO A 15 10.90 11.11 -40.30
CA PRO A 15 10.25 9.82 -40.11
C PRO A 15 9.65 9.54 -38.71
N ASP A 16 8.60 8.72 -38.70
CA ASP A 16 8.05 8.01 -37.53
C ASP A 16 8.98 6.85 -37.11
N LEU A 17 9.21 6.73 -35.80
CA LEU A 17 10.12 5.74 -35.22
C LEU A 17 9.31 4.53 -34.71
N PHE A 18 9.52 3.39 -35.37
CA PHE A 18 8.94 2.06 -35.13
C PHE A 18 7.56 1.81 -35.77
N SER A 19 7.60 1.51 -37.07
CA SER A 19 6.59 0.71 -37.75
C SER A 19 7.32 -0.15 -38.76
N ASP A 20 7.14 -1.47 -38.71
CA ASP A 20 7.22 -2.31 -39.91
C ASP A 20 6.30 -3.54 -39.76
N PRO A 21 5.80 -4.11 -40.87
CA PRO A 21 4.66 -5.03 -40.90
C PRO A 21 5.00 -6.47 -41.35
N ASP A 22 3.97 -7.32 -41.25
CA ASP A 22 3.72 -8.59 -41.94
C ASP A 22 4.61 -9.82 -41.66
N THR A 23 3.98 -10.86 -41.11
CA THR A 23 3.90 -12.17 -41.78
C THR A 23 2.63 -12.92 -41.33
N GLN A 24 1.71 -13.16 -42.27
CA GLN A 24 0.69 -14.20 -42.18
C GLN A 24 1.34 -15.54 -42.54
N GLU A 25 1.06 -16.60 -41.78
CA GLU A 25 0.80 -17.93 -42.34
C GLU A 25 0.12 -18.82 -41.29
N GLY A 26 -0.94 -19.51 -41.72
CA GLY A 26 -1.80 -20.33 -40.87
C GLY A 26 -1.36 -21.79 -40.82
N SER A 27 -1.75 -22.48 -39.75
CA SER A 27 -1.86 -23.95 -39.73
C SER A 27 -2.66 -24.43 -38.52
N SER A 28 -3.85 -24.95 -38.81
CA SER A 28 -4.38 -26.26 -38.36
C SER A 28 -4.37 -26.59 -36.86
N ILE A 29 -5.54 -26.50 -36.24
CA ILE A 29 -5.87 -27.07 -34.92
C ILE A 29 -6.17 -28.58 -35.07
N PRO A 30 -5.56 -29.48 -34.27
CA PRO A 30 -6.12 -30.81 -34.06
C PRO A 30 -7.07 -30.77 -32.86
N GLN A 31 -8.33 -31.12 -33.13
CA GLN A 31 -9.29 -31.57 -32.12
C GLN A 31 -8.72 -32.78 -31.37
N LEU A 32 -8.82 -32.79 -30.04
CA LEU A 32 -8.64 -34.00 -29.25
C LEU A 32 -9.90 -34.27 -28.43
N ASP A 33 -10.38 -35.48 -28.68
CA ASP A 33 -11.66 -36.07 -28.36
C ASP A 33 -11.81 -36.35 -26.86
N GLU A 34 -13.03 -36.14 -26.37
CA GLU A 34 -13.51 -36.66 -25.10
C GLU A 34 -13.60 -38.19 -25.20
N SER A 35 -13.04 -38.92 -24.23
CA SER A 35 -13.61 -40.22 -23.87
C SER A 35 -13.37 -40.59 -22.42
N TYR A 36 -14.49 -41.01 -21.83
CA TYR A 36 -14.74 -41.34 -20.44
C TYR A 36 -14.18 -42.72 -20.06
N ALA A 37 -13.77 -42.86 -18.80
CA ALA A 37 -13.85 -44.13 -18.09
C ALA A 37 -14.25 -43.88 -16.61
N SER A 38 -15.44 -44.36 -16.26
CA SER A 38 -16.09 -44.27 -14.96
C SER A 38 -15.46 -45.19 -13.91
N SER A 39 -15.41 -44.73 -12.66
CA SER A 39 -15.52 -45.60 -11.49
C SER A 39 -16.49 -44.99 -10.48
N ASP A 40 -17.54 -45.75 -10.21
CA ASP A 40 -18.74 -45.47 -9.43
C ASP A 40 -18.43 -45.26 -7.93
N GLY A 41 -18.93 -44.17 -7.38
CA GLY A 41 -18.86 -43.80 -5.97
C GLY A 41 -19.80 -42.62 -5.75
N ARG A 42 -21.08 -42.91 -5.50
CA ARG A 42 -22.15 -41.92 -5.32
C ARG A 42 -21.84 -40.98 -4.16
N GLU A 43 -21.24 -39.83 -4.46
CA GLU A 43 -21.42 -38.61 -3.68
C GLU A 43 -22.78 -38.00 -4.06
N PRO A 44 -23.53 -37.45 -3.10
CA PRO A 44 -24.81 -36.80 -3.41
C PRO A 44 -24.53 -35.61 -4.34
N GLU A 45 -25.20 -35.58 -5.49
CA GLU A 45 -25.14 -34.42 -6.39
C GLU A 45 -25.49 -33.15 -5.61
N PRO A 46 -24.65 -32.09 -5.66
CA PRO A 46 -24.99 -30.83 -5.05
C PRO A 46 -26.24 -30.29 -5.76
N SER A 47 -27.25 -29.95 -4.96
CA SER A 47 -28.48 -29.33 -5.45
C SER A 47 -28.15 -28.12 -6.33
N VAL A 48 -28.54 -28.20 -7.60
CA VAL A 48 -28.53 -27.08 -8.54
C VAL A 48 -29.42 -25.96 -7.95
N ASP A 49 -28.88 -24.74 -7.90
CA ASP A 49 -29.51 -23.45 -7.53
C ASP A 49 -29.29 -22.84 -6.13
N GLU A 50 -28.33 -23.29 -5.31
CA GLU A 50 -27.86 -22.41 -4.21
C GLU A 50 -26.76 -21.45 -4.68
N PRO A 51 -26.95 -20.12 -4.55
CA PRO A 51 -25.91 -19.15 -4.91
C PRO A 51 -24.67 -19.35 -4.02
N GLN A 52 -23.48 -19.25 -4.61
CA GLN A 52 -22.20 -19.35 -3.88
C GLN A 52 -21.96 -18.19 -2.90
N TRP A 53 -22.86 -17.20 -2.89
CA TRP A 53 -22.85 -16.02 -2.03
C TRP A 53 -24.08 -16.00 -1.11
N ARG A 54 -24.03 -15.15 -0.08
CA ARG A 54 -25.11 -14.85 0.87
C ARG A 54 -25.20 -13.34 1.11
N GLY A 55 -26.29 -12.91 1.75
CA GLY A 55 -26.55 -11.50 2.05
C GLY A 55 -27.36 -10.82 0.95
N MET A 56 -26.94 -9.62 0.55
CA MET A 56 -27.58 -8.82 -0.50
C MET A 56 -26.97 -9.09 -1.88
N SER A 57 -27.77 -8.90 -2.93
CA SER A 57 -27.31 -9.01 -4.32
C SER A 57 -26.31 -7.90 -4.68
N MET A 58 -25.48 -8.13 -5.71
CA MET A 58 -24.56 -7.09 -6.19
C MET A 58 -25.27 -5.84 -6.71
N ASP A 59 -26.50 -5.96 -7.23
CA ASP A 59 -27.30 -4.81 -7.67
C ASP A 59 -27.73 -3.94 -6.48
N GLU A 60 -28.12 -4.55 -5.37
CA GLU A 60 -28.42 -3.83 -4.12
C GLU A 60 -27.18 -3.18 -3.53
N ILE A 61 -26.04 -3.88 -3.52
CA ILE A 61 -24.74 -3.34 -3.10
C ILE A 61 -24.38 -2.09 -3.91
N ASN A 62 -24.58 -2.15 -5.23
CA ASN A 62 -24.31 -1.07 -6.15
C ASN A 62 -25.45 -0.03 -6.21
N LYS A 63 -26.49 -0.14 -5.38
CA LYS A 63 -27.63 0.79 -5.32
C LYS A 63 -28.29 0.99 -6.70
N GLY A 64 -28.34 -0.07 -7.51
CA GLY A 64 -28.85 -0.05 -8.89
C GLY A 64 -27.99 0.70 -9.90
N GLN A 65 -26.75 1.08 -9.55
CA GLN A 65 -25.80 1.70 -10.47
C GLN A 65 -24.97 0.66 -11.22
N MET A 66 -24.56 0.98 -12.45
CA MET A 66 -23.64 0.15 -13.21
C MET A 66 -22.24 0.15 -12.59
N PRO A 67 -21.42 -0.90 -12.80
CA PRO A 67 -20.02 -0.89 -12.42
C PRO A 67 -19.30 0.38 -12.88
N PHE A 68 -18.38 0.89 -12.05
CA PHE A 68 -17.60 2.10 -12.33
C PHE A 68 -18.38 3.43 -12.41
N SER A 69 -19.67 3.45 -12.05
CA SER A 69 -20.48 4.68 -12.02
C SER A 69 -20.12 5.60 -10.84
N PHE A 70 -19.61 5.03 -9.75
CA PHE A 70 -19.22 5.78 -8.57
C PHE A 70 -17.95 6.60 -8.82
N HIS A 71 -17.98 7.86 -8.39
CA HIS A 71 -16.82 8.73 -8.40
C HIS A 71 -16.10 8.57 -7.08
N GLN A 72 -14.99 7.83 -7.06
CA GLN A 72 -14.27 7.60 -5.81
C GLN A 72 -13.39 8.78 -5.39
N HIS A 73 -13.08 9.69 -6.32
CA HIS A 73 -12.17 10.81 -6.11
C HIS A 73 -12.60 12.04 -6.90
N PRO A 74 -12.35 13.26 -6.39
CA PRO A 74 -12.51 14.47 -7.17
C PRO A 74 -11.50 14.51 -8.34
N PRO A 75 -11.74 15.33 -9.38
CA PRO A 75 -10.75 15.59 -10.42
C PRO A 75 -9.42 16.10 -9.83
N ILE A 76 -8.30 15.74 -10.46
CA ILE A 76 -6.97 16.18 -10.01
C ILE A 76 -6.86 17.70 -10.16
N SER A 77 -6.51 18.39 -9.07
CA SER A 77 -6.24 19.83 -9.07
C SER A 77 -5.14 20.15 -8.06
N PRO A 78 -4.14 20.99 -8.41
CA PRO A 78 -3.08 21.37 -7.48
C PRO A 78 -3.65 22.16 -6.29
N SER A 79 -3.16 21.87 -5.09
CA SER A 79 -3.52 22.57 -3.86
C SER A 79 -2.36 22.53 -2.86
N SER A 80 -2.51 23.16 -1.69
CA SER A 80 -1.53 23.04 -0.61
C SER A 80 -1.35 21.61 -0.08
N THR A 81 -2.35 20.75 -0.29
CA THR A 81 -2.36 19.34 0.13
C THR A 81 -2.30 18.38 -1.05
N HIS A 82 -2.21 18.86 -2.29
CA HIS A 82 -2.17 18.02 -3.49
C HIS A 82 -1.05 18.45 -4.42
N THR A 83 0.04 17.68 -4.43
CA THR A 83 1.15 17.85 -5.38
C THR A 83 0.80 17.17 -6.70
N VAL A 84 0.88 17.91 -7.80
CA VAL A 84 0.60 17.41 -9.16
C VAL A 84 1.88 17.52 -9.99
N LEU A 85 2.43 16.39 -10.42
CA LEU A 85 3.71 16.29 -11.15
C LEU A 85 3.53 16.16 -12.67
N ILE A 86 2.29 16.38 -13.14
CA ILE A 86 1.88 16.33 -14.54
C ILE A 86 1.22 17.64 -14.95
N ARG A 87 1.33 18.00 -16.22
CA ARG A 87 0.69 19.20 -16.76
C ARG A 87 -0.81 18.96 -16.91
N LEU A 88 -1.60 19.90 -16.40
CA LEU A 88 -3.05 19.94 -16.58
C LEU A 88 -3.45 21.10 -17.52
N PRO A 89 -4.55 20.98 -18.29
CA PRO A 89 -5.33 19.76 -18.51
C PRO A 89 -4.51 18.69 -19.24
N LEU A 90 -4.97 17.43 -19.17
CA LEU A 90 -4.30 16.31 -19.86
C LEU A 90 -4.47 16.44 -21.37
N ASP A 91 -3.47 15.98 -22.12
CA ASP A 91 -3.55 15.85 -23.58
C ASP A 91 -4.51 14.70 -23.94
N ASN A 92 -5.16 14.79 -25.10
CA ASN A 92 -6.13 13.77 -25.55
C ASN A 92 -5.46 12.46 -26.02
N ARG A 93 -4.15 12.47 -26.25
CA ARG A 93 -3.34 11.32 -26.72
C ARG A 93 -1.92 11.43 -26.16
N GLY A 94 -1.30 10.28 -25.93
CA GLY A 94 0.07 10.19 -25.47
C GLY A 94 0.24 10.35 -23.96
N PRO A 95 1.43 10.07 -23.43
CA PRO A 95 1.72 10.17 -22.00
C PRO A 95 1.55 11.59 -21.46
N PRO A 96 1.02 11.76 -20.23
CA PRO A 96 0.92 13.07 -19.59
C PRO A 96 2.29 13.74 -19.48
N ARG A 97 2.37 15.01 -19.90
CA ARG A 97 3.62 15.78 -19.86
C ARG A 97 4.03 16.10 -18.42
N PRO A 98 5.33 16.15 -18.11
CA PRO A 98 5.82 16.46 -16.78
C PRO A 98 5.52 17.92 -16.38
N TYR A 99 5.34 18.13 -15.08
CA TYR A 99 5.22 19.46 -14.47
C TYR A 99 6.02 19.53 -13.16
N PRO A 100 6.70 20.65 -12.86
CA PRO A 100 6.81 21.91 -13.62
C PRO A 100 7.58 21.75 -14.93
N THR A 101 7.38 22.64 -15.91
CA THR A 101 8.08 22.53 -17.21
C THR A 101 9.60 22.71 -17.10
N ARG A 102 10.06 23.47 -16.11
CA ARG A 102 11.48 23.60 -15.78
C ARG A 102 11.82 22.68 -14.62
N SER A 103 12.89 21.91 -14.76
CA SER A 103 13.36 21.02 -13.71
C SER A 103 13.70 21.80 -12.43
N SER A 104 13.26 21.26 -11.30
CA SER A 104 13.51 21.77 -9.96
C SER A 104 13.94 20.62 -9.06
N ASP A 105 15.17 20.66 -8.56
CA ASP A 105 15.65 19.74 -7.54
C ASP A 105 15.25 20.20 -6.13
N LYS A 106 15.02 19.25 -5.22
CA LYS A 106 14.96 19.51 -3.77
C LYS A 106 15.67 18.41 -2.99
N TRP A 107 16.94 18.65 -2.67
CA TRP A 107 17.67 17.86 -1.68
C TRP A 107 17.44 18.38 -0.24
N SER A 108 16.24 18.22 0.32
CA SER A 108 15.94 18.55 1.72
C SER A 108 15.07 17.52 2.45
N VAL A 109 15.00 17.63 3.77
CA VAL A 109 14.16 16.76 4.61
C VAL A 109 12.70 16.93 4.19
N GLY A 110 12.02 15.81 3.95
CA GLY A 110 10.62 15.80 3.51
C GLY A 110 10.41 15.74 1.99
N TYR A 111 11.47 15.61 1.21
CA TYR A 111 11.41 15.29 -0.21
C TYR A 111 12.25 14.04 -0.51
N VAL A 112 11.87 13.30 -1.54
CA VAL A 112 12.66 12.16 -2.03
C VAL A 112 14.04 12.65 -2.45
N ARG A 113 15.10 11.97 -1.97
CA ARG A 113 16.47 12.17 -2.47
C ARG A 113 16.60 11.53 -3.86
N MET A 114 16.47 12.33 -4.91
CA MET A 114 16.52 11.86 -6.29
C MET A 114 17.94 11.40 -6.67
N PRO A 115 18.11 10.27 -7.39
CA PRO A 115 19.43 9.77 -7.78
C PRO A 115 20.17 10.72 -8.73
N ASN A 116 19.43 11.48 -9.55
CA ASN A 116 19.93 12.48 -10.50
C ASN A 116 20.14 13.88 -9.88
N SER A 117 20.06 14.01 -8.57
CA SER A 117 20.27 15.28 -7.87
C SER A 117 21.75 15.69 -7.92
N PRO A 118 22.09 16.97 -8.13
CA PRO A 118 23.46 17.47 -8.03
C PRO A 118 24.11 17.25 -6.65
N GLN A 119 23.30 17.02 -5.62
CA GLN A 119 23.74 16.73 -4.25
C GLN A 119 23.96 15.23 -3.99
N SER A 120 23.59 14.37 -4.94
CA SER A 120 23.90 12.94 -4.92
C SER A 120 25.34 12.75 -5.36
N LEU A 121 26.27 12.76 -4.39
CA LEU A 121 27.72 12.67 -4.64
C LEU A 121 28.26 11.27 -4.35
N TYR A 122 29.29 10.86 -5.09
CA TYR A 122 29.99 9.59 -4.94
C TYR A 122 31.47 9.82 -4.65
N PRO A 123 32.05 9.20 -3.60
CA PRO A 123 33.47 9.35 -3.29
C PRO A 123 34.33 8.66 -4.35
N ILE A 124 35.47 9.27 -4.69
CA ILE A 124 36.53 8.64 -5.49
C ILE A 124 37.64 8.17 -4.56
N ASP A 125 37.96 6.88 -4.60
CA ASP A 125 39.10 6.34 -3.89
C ASP A 125 40.38 6.53 -4.70
N HIS A 126 41.31 7.35 -4.20
CA HIS A 126 42.60 7.63 -4.83
C HIS A 126 43.80 6.97 -4.12
N GLY A 127 43.54 6.09 -3.15
CA GLY A 127 44.57 5.65 -2.19
C GLY A 127 44.88 6.74 -1.15
N ASP A 128 45.57 6.36 -0.08
CA ASP A 128 45.61 7.07 1.21
C ASP A 128 46.20 8.50 1.23
N ASP A 129 46.77 9.01 0.13
CA ASP A 129 47.53 10.26 0.11
C ASP A 129 46.83 11.46 -0.58
N ARG A 130 45.55 11.34 -0.98
CA ARG A 130 44.80 12.44 -1.61
C ARG A 130 43.50 12.81 -0.87
N PRO A 131 43.11 14.10 -0.87
CA PRO A 131 41.83 14.51 -0.30
C PRO A 131 40.67 13.77 -1.00
N ARG A 132 39.62 13.44 -0.24
CA ARG A 132 38.41 12.78 -0.75
C ARG A 132 37.78 13.66 -1.84
N GLU A 133 37.96 13.24 -3.08
CA GLU A 133 37.31 13.84 -4.24
C GLU A 133 35.92 13.22 -4.41
N PHE A 134 34.97 14.01 -4.89
CA PHE A 134 33.60 13.56 -5.12
C PHE A 134 33.19 13.85 -6.56
N ARG A 135 32.54 12.88 -7.21
CA ARG A 135 31.86 13.06 -8.49
C ARG A 135 30.34 13.02 -8.31
N LEU A 136 29.62 13.51 -9.30
CA LEU A 136 28.17 13.35 -9.37
C LEU A 136 27.86 11.86 -9.48
N ARG A 137 27.14 11.31 -8.50
CA ARG A 137 26.78 9.88 -8.48
C ARG A 137 25.94 9.51 -9.70
N TRP A 138 25.15 10.45 -10.22
CA TRP A 138 24.37 10.24 -11.44
C TRP A 138 25.25 9.99 -12.67
N GLU A 139 26.39 10.67 -12.81
CA GLU A 139 27.34 10.40 -13.89
C GLU A 139 27.91 8.98 -13.77
N VAL A 140 28.27 8.56 -12.55
CA VAL A 140 28.75 7.19 -12.29
C VAL A 140 27.68 6.15 -12.63
N ILE A 141 26.42 6.41 -12.28
CA ILE A 141 25.29 5.55 -12.65
C ILE A 141 25.13 5.48 -14.17
N GLN A 142 25.19 6.62 -14.88
CA GLN A 142 25.10 6.66 -16.33
C GLN A 142 26.24 5.89 -17.00
N GLU A 143 27.49 6.14 -16.60
CA GLU A 143 28.69 5.44 -17.10
C GLU A 143 28.60 3.92 -16.88
N SER A 144 28.07 3.49 -15.73
CA SER A 144 27.90 2.09 -15.39
C SER A 144 26.78 1.40 -16.18
N LEU A 145 25.61 2.05 -16.30
CA LEU A 145 24.44 1.48 -16.96
C LEU A 145 24.48 1.57 -18.49
N LEU A 146 25.28 2.46 -19.07
CA LEU A 146 25.42 2.57 -20.54
C LEU A 146 26.41 1.56 -21.15
N GLN A 147 26.86 0.60 -20.35
CA GLN A 147 27.67 -0.52 -20.82
C GLN A 147 26.80 -1.54 -21.60
N SER A 148 27.46 -2.38 -22.40
CA SER A 148 26.79 -3.51 -23.05
C SER A 148 26.78 -4.71 -22.11
N PHE A 149 25.58 -5.23 -21.83
CA PHE A 149 25.39 -6.39 -20.96
C PHE A 149 25.02 -7.62 -21.77
N VAL A 150 25.72 -8.72 -21.54
CA VAL A 150 25.41 -10.05 -22.09
C VAL A 150 25.18 -11.10 -21.00
N SER A 151 25.28 -10.71 -19.71
CA SER A 151 25.04 -11.61 -18.58
C SER A 151 24.61 -10.85 -17.32
N ILE A 152 23.99 -11.58 -16.38
CA ILE A 152 23.62 -11.02 -15.07
C ILE A 152 24.83 -10.65 -14.23
N ALA A 153 25.94 -11.38 -14.33
CA ALA A 153 27.18 -11.04 -13.64
C ALA A 153 27.70 -9.64 -14.03
N GLN A 154 27.57 -9.25 -15.30
CA GLN A 154 27.95 -7.90 -15.74
C GLN A 154 26.97 -6.84 -15.21
N LEU A 155 25.67 -7.13 -15.21
CA LEU A 155 24.65 -6.24 -14.66
C LEU A 155 24.83 -6.03 -13.14
N GLU A 156 25.09 -7.11 -12.40
CA GLU A 156 25.43 -7.07 -10.98
C GLU A 156 26.66 -6.20 -10.74
N ALA A 157 27.76 -6.45 -11.46
CA ALA A 157 28.98 -5.65 -11.34
C ALA A 157 28.71 -4.16 -11.60
N ALA A 158 27.86 -3.84 -12.58
CA ALA A 158 27.44 -2.47 -12.85
C ALA A 158 26.61 -1.86 -11.71
N ILE A 159 25.67 -2.59 -11.11
CA ILE A 159 24.87 -2.11 -9.97
C ILE A 159 25.75 -1.89 -8.73
N LEU A 160 26.71 -2.78 -8.49
CA LEU A 160 27.64 -2.68 -7.36
C LEU A 160 28.67 -1.56 -7.54
N SER A 161 29.02 -1.19 -8.77
CA SER A 161 30.04 -0.15 -9.04
C SER A 161 29.68 1.23 -8.49
N TYR A 162 28.38 1.56 -8.38
CA TYR A 162 27.86 2.78 -7.73
C TYR A 162 27.21 2.52 -6.37
N ASN A 163 27.36 1.31 -5.84
CA ASN A 163 26.94 0.86 -4.52
C ASN A 163 28.09 0.15 -3.75
N HIS A 164 29.36 0.56 -3.94
CA HIS A 164 30.56 -0.13 -3.42
C HIS A 164 30.51 -0.53 -1.94
N ASN A 165 29.92 0.32 -1.07
CA ASN A 165 29.76 0.04 0.36
C ASN A 165 28.95 -1.24 0.66
N TYR A 166 28.24 -1.76 -0.33
CA TYR A 166 27.40 -2.94 -0.25
C TYR A 166 27.91 -4.09 -1.12
N ALA A 167 29.00 -3.92 -1.87
CA ALA A 167 29.51 -4.92 -2.81
C ALA A 167 29.83 -6.27 -2.13
N ASP A 168 30.32 -6.24 -0.89
CA ASP A 168 30.61 -7.47 -0.12
C ASP A 168 29.39 -8.06 0.60
N ARG A 169 28.22 -7.40 0.54
CA ARG A 169 27.03 -7.75 1.35
C ARG A 169 25.80 -8.06 0.55
N TRP A 170 25.65 -7.46 -0.62
CA TRP A 170 24.51 -7.70 -1.50
C TRP A 170 24.74 -8.97 -2.29
N ASP A 171 23.70 -9.80 -2.33
CA ASP A 171 23.67 -11.05 -3.07
C ASP A 171 22.63 -10.92 -4.19
N PHE A 172 22.95 -11.50 -5.34
CA PHE A 172 22.13 -11.52 -6.54
C PHE A 172 21.71 -12.95 -6.92
N CYS A 173 21.86 -13.92 -6.00
CA CYS A 173 21.59 -15.34 -6.23
C CYS A 173 20.23 -15.65 -6.87
N ALA A 174 19.15 -14.96 -6.49
CA ALA A 174 17.83 -15.15 -7.08
C ALA A 174 17.76 -14.64 -8.52
N LEU A 175 18.46 -13.55 -8.82
CA LEU A 175 18.55 -13.04 -10.18
C LEU A 175 19.42 -13.96 -11.05
N HIS A 176 20.54 -14.46 -10.52
CA HIS A 176 21.35 -15.46 -11.22
C HIS A 176 20.53 -16.72 -11.50
N HIS A 177 19.91 -17.32 -10.47
CA HIS A 177 19.07 -18.50 -10.61
C HIS A 177 17.94 -18.30 -11.63
N PHE A 178 17.30 -17.13 -11.63
CA PHE A 178 16.25 -16.82 -12.60
C PHE A 178 16.74 -16.94 -14.05
N PHE A 179 17.92 -16.39 -14.35
CA PHE A 179 18.48 -16.38 -15.69
C PHE A 179 19.24 -17.67 -16.06
N SER A 180 19.67 -18.48 -15.09
CA SER A 180 20.33 -19.76 -15.35
C SER A 180 19.36 -20.94 -15.45
N ASP A 181 18.32 -20.97 -14.62
CA ASP A 181 17.52 -22.18 -14.39
C ASP A 181 16.01 -22.02 -14.63
N ILE A 182 15.48 -20.79 -14.67
CA ILE A 182 14.03 -20.55 -14.77
C ILE A 182 13.57 -20.19 -16.19
N ILE A 183 14.33 -19.34 -16.89
CA ILE A 183 14.04 -18.96 -18.27
C ILE A 183 14.99 -19.66 -19.22
N ASP A 184 14.55 -19.85 -20.47
CA ASP A 184 15.41 -20.43 -21.50
C ASP A 184 16.40 -19.41 -22.09
N GLU A 185 17.35 -19.91 -22.89
CA GLU A 185 18.41 -19.11 -23.50
C GLU A 185 17.85 -18.03 -24.46
N GLU A 186 16.73 -18.32 -25.13
CA GLU A 186 16.10 -17.37 -26.07
C GLU A 186 15.45 -16.20 -25.30
N GLU A 187 14.73 -16.48 -24.22
CA GLU A 187 14.15 -15.47 -23.34
C GLU A 187 15.23 -14.62 -22.67
N ALA A 188 16.34 -15.23 -22.24
CA ALA A 188 17.49 -14.53 -21.69
C ALA A 188 18.14 -13.61 -22.74
N GLU A 189 18.33 -14.07 -23.98
CA GLU A 189 18.86 -13.24 -25.07
C GLU A 189 17.94 -12.05 -25.36
N ILE A 190 16.62 -12.28 -25.42
CA ILE A 190 15.62 -11.21 -25.62
C ILE A 190 15.70 -10.19 -24.48
N PHE A 191 15.91 -10.63 -23.25
CA PHE A 191 16.10 -9.72 -22.11
C PHE A 191 17.30 -8.79 -22.33
N PHE A 192 18.50 -9.33 -22.56
CA PHE A 192 19.72 -8.51 -22.72
C PHE A 192 19.71 -7.66 -23.98
N ARG A 193 19.19 -8.18 -25.09
CA ARG A 193 19.17 -7.47 -26.38
C ARG A 193 18.08 -6.40 -26.46
N THR A 194 16.97 -6.60 -25.76
CA THR A 194 15.77 -5.77 -25.96
C THR A 194 15.26 -5.13 -24.68
N LEU A 195 14.96 -5.92 -23.65
CA LEU A 195 14.27 -5.41 -22.46
C LEU A 195 15.20 -4.56 -21.57
N LEU A 196 16.37 -5.07 -21.24
CA LEU A 196 17.33 -4.39 -20.36
C LEU A 196 17.76 -3.02 -20.90
N PRO A 197 18.13 -2.85 -22.19
CA PRO A 197 18.44 -1.53 -22.75
C PRO A 197 17.28 -0.54 -22.64
N LYS A 198 16.05 -1.01 -22.84
CA LYS A 198 14.85 -0.17 -22.68
C LYS A 198 14.59 0.21 -21.23
N MET A 199 14.82 -0.70 -20.28
CA MET A 199 14.74 -0.40 -18.85
C MET A 199 15.78 0.63 -18.43
N ILE A 200 17.02 0.51 -18.92
CA ILE A 200 18.11 1.48 -18.69
C ILE A 200 17.71 2.84 -19.26
N GLN A 201 17.23 2.90 -20.50
CA GLN A 201 16.77 4.14 -21.10
C GLN A 201 15.67 4.80 -20.26
N LEU A 202 14.66 4.02 -19.84
CA LEU A 202 13.57 4.49 -18.99
C LEU A 202 14.08 5.02 -17.63
N ALA A 203 15.07 4.38 -17.02
CA ALA A 203 15.69 4.83 -15.77
C ALA A 203 16.48 6.13 -15.98
N LEU A 204 17.28 6.24 -17.05
CA LEU A 204 18.12 7.40 -17.32
C LEU A 204 17.32 8.62 -17.83
N GLN A 205 16.10 8.41 -18.33
CA GLN A 205 15.16 9.48 -18.67
C GLN A 205 14.52 10.18 -17.46
N LEU A 206 14.79 9.71 -16.23
CA LEU A 206 14.21 10.26 -14.99
C LEU A 206 14.25 11.79 -14.89
N PRO A 207 15.36 12.51 -15.19
CA PRO A 207 15.41 13.97 -15.09
C PRO A 207 14.48 14.70 -16.08
N THR A 208 14.12 14.02 -17.18
CA THR A 208 13.22 14.55 -18.21
C THR A 208 11.76 14.22 -17.89
N LEU A 209 11.51 13.02 -17.37
CA LEU A 209 10.16 12.55 -17.04
C LEU A 209 9.66 13.11 -15.71
N LEU A 210 10.56 13.42 -14.77
CA LEU A 210 10.21 13.93 -13.45
C LEU A 210 10.99 15.21 -13.16
N THR A 211 10.35 16.33 -13.50
CA THR A 211 10.93 17.68 -13.39
C THR A 211 10.59 18.36 -12.06
N GLY A 212 9.67 17.80 -11.27
CA GLY A 212 9.24 18.33 -9.99
C GLY A 212 9.72 17.49 -8.82
N PRO A 213 9.98 18.10 -7.66
CA PRO A 213 10.37 17.37 -6.46
C PRO A 213 9.18 16.59 -5.90
N ILE A 214 9.42 15.34 -5.49
CA ILE A 214 8.40 14.48 -4.88
C ILE A 214 8.44 14.67 -3.35
N PRO A 215 7.39 15.22 -2.72
CA PRO A 215 7.32 15.29 -1.27
C PRO A 215 7.12 13.90 -0.66
N LEU A 216 7.62 13.70 0.56
CA LEU A 216 7.32 12.51 1.34
C LEU A 216 5.96 12.66 2.04
N LEU A 217 5.16 11.60 1.98
CA LEU A 217 3.89 11.47 2.69
C LEU A 217 4.17 11.06 4.13
N LYS A 218 4.48 12.06 4.96
CA LYS A 218 4.82 11.91 6.38
C LYS A 218 3.63 11.57 7.26
N LYS A 219 3.92 10.98 8.42
CA LYS A 219 2.93 10.76 9.49
C LYS A 219 2.16 12.04 9.84
N HIS A 220 0.90 11.83 10.17
CA HIS A 220 -0.06 12.83 10.62
C HIS A 220 -0.32 13.94 9.58
N THR A 221 -0.16 13.61 8.29
CA THR A 221 -0.46 14.52 7.18
C THR A 221 -1.58 13.99 6.29
N ASN A 222 -2.38 14.90 5.74
CA ASN A 222 -3.41 14.62 4.74
C ASN A 222 -2.97 15.22 3.41
N CYS A 223 -2.11 14.48 2.68
CA CYS A 223 -1.49 14.94 1.45
C CYS A 223 -1.69 13.93 0.31
N SER A 224 -1.80 14.44 -0.91
CA SER A 224 -1.92 13.67 -2.14
C SER A 224 -0.81 14.00 -3.13
N ILE A 225 -0.39 13.01 -3.90
CA ILE A 225 0.58 13.16 -5.00
C ILE A 225 -0.02 12.51 -6.24
N SER A 226 -0.13 13.26 -7.33
CA SER A 226 -0.51 12.74 -8.64
C SER A 226 0.66 12.77 -9.61
N MET A 227 0.89 11.64 -10.28
CA MET A 227 1.97 11.43 -11.25
C MET A 227 1.46 10.61 -12.44
N SER A 228 2.15 10.65 -13.57
CA SER A 228 1.83 9.78 -14.70
C SER A 228 2.31 8.35 -14.44
N GLN A 229 1.68 7.36 -15.07
CA GLN A 229 2.16 5.98 -15.05
C GLN A 229 3.59 5.87 -15.61
N LEU A 230 3.95 6.70 -16.59
CA LEU A 230 5.30 6.73 -17.16
C LEU A 230 6.35 7.28 -16.17
N GLN A 231 5.99 8.27 -15.36
CA GLN A 231 6.84 8.75 -14.25
C GLN A 231 7.09 7.63 -13.23
N VAL A 232 6.03 6.90 -12.86
CA VAL A 232 6.13 5.74 -11.97
C VAL A 232 7.05 4.69 -12.56
N ALA A 233 6.89 4.34 -13.84
CA ALA A 233 7.72 3.36 -14.52
C ALA A 233 9.21 3.74 -14.49
N SER A 234 9.55 5.02 -14.68
CA SER A 234 10.93 5.52 -14.57
C SER A 234 11.48 5.44 -13.14
N LEU A 235 10.66 5.73 -12.13
CA LEU A 235 11.03 5.56 -10.71
C LEU A 235 11.27 4.08 -10.37
N LEU A 236 10.44 3.17 -10.86
CA LEU A 236 10.59 1.73 -10.63
C LEU A 236 11.77 1.14 -11.40
N ALA A 237 12.09 1.63 -12.59
CA ALA A 237 13.32 1.25 -13.28
C ALA A 237 14.56 1.67 -12.47
N ASN A 238 14.54 2.87 -11.86
CA ASN A 238 15.59 3.30 -10.93
C ASN A 238 15.67 2.45 -9.65
N ALA A 239 14.52 1.98 -9.14
CA ALA A 239 14.46 1.05 -8.03
C ALA A 239 15.09 -0.31 -8.39
N PHE A 240 14.82 -0.81 -9.61
CA PHE A 240 15.40 -2.06 -10.13
C PHE A 240 16.94 -1.98 -10.19
N PHE A 241 17.48 -0.87 -10.70
CA PHE A 241 18.93 -0.63 -10.73
C PHE A 241 19.50 -0.12 -9.39
N CYS A 242 18.72 -0.14 -8.31
CA CYS A 242 19.18 0.23 -6.97
C CYS A 242 19.82 1.63 -6.89
N THR A 243 19.30 2.62 -7.62
CA THR A 243 19.95 3.94 -7.74
C THR A 243 19.62 4.90 -6.60
N PHE A 244 18.50 4.69 -5.88
CA PHE A 244 18.04 5.65 -4.88
C PHE A 244 19.04 5.79 -3.72
N PRO A 245 19.63 6.98 -3.49
CA PRO A 245 20.58 7.22 -2.42
C PRO A 245 19.89 7.21 -1.05
N ARG A 246 20.65 6.88 0.01
CA ARG A 246 20.19 6.89 1.41
C ARG A 246 19.08 5.88 1.75
N ARG A 247 18.74 4.95 0.84
CA ARG A 247 17.66 3.95 1.02
C ARG A 247 18.13 2.53 1.35
N ASN A 248 19.44 2.35 1.53
CA ASN A 248 20.09 1.04 1.67
C ASN A 248 20.60 0.76 3.09
N SER A 249 20.56 1.75 4.00
CA SER A 249 21.01 1.56 5.37
C SER A 249 19.94 0.81 6.17
N MET A 250 20.36 -0.21 6.91
CA MET A 250 19.54 -0.86 7.94
C MET A 250 19.67 -0.20 9.31
N ASN A 251 20.44 0.88 9.42
CA ASN A 251 20.61 1.58 10.70
C ASN A 251 19.29 2.29 11.09
N PRO A 252 18.72 2.02 12.27
CA PRO A 252 17.50 2.68 12.75
C PRO A 252 17.59 4.19 12.88
N GLN A 253 18.81 4.74 13.01
CA GLN A 253 19.06 6.18 13.07
C GLN A 253 19.22 6.83 11.69
N SER A 254 19.08 6.06 10.61
CA SER A 254 19.18 6.60 9.25
C SER A 254 17.97 7.47 8.89
N GLU A 255 18.17 8.42 7.96
CA GLU A 255 17.14 9.38 7.52
C GLU A 255 15.82 8.72 7.10
N TYR A 256 15.90 7.53 6.50
CA TYR A 256 14.77 6.79 5.93
C TYR A 256 14.40 5.53 6.72
N ALA A 257 14.83 5.40 7.98
CA ALA A 257 14.53 4.22 8.80
C ALA A 257 13.02 3.93 8.94
N MET A 258 12.18 4.98 8.92
CA MET A 258 10.72 4.88 9.02
C MET A 258 10.03 4.76 7.64
N TYR A 259 10.76 4.41 6.58
CA TYR A 259 10.22 4.22 5.23
C TYR A 259 10.51 2.79 4.76
N PRO A 260 9.62 2.19 3.94
CA PRO A 260 9.91 0.91 3.30
C PRO A 260 11.20 0.97 2.48
N HIS A 261 11.87 -0.17 2.28
CA HIS A 261 12.92 -0.28 1.28
C HIS A 261 12.32 -0.12 -0.12
N ILE A 262 13.07 0.44 -1.06
CA ILE A 262 12.61 0.65 -2.44
C ILE A 262 13.53 -0.01 -3.48
N ASN A 263 14.84 -0.06 -3.22
CA ASN A 263 15.80 -0.69 -4.13
C ASN A 263 15.63 -2.22 -4.10
N LEU A 264 15.69 -2.86 -5.26
CA LEU A 264 15.33 -4.27 -5.43
C LEU A 264 16.42 -5.26 -4.99
N ASN A 265 17.53 -4.78 -4.42
CA ASN A 265 18.66 -5.63 -3.99
C ASN A 265 18.23 -6.79 -3.09
N SER A 266 17.26 -6.59 -2.20
CA SER A 266 16.79 -7.68 -1.32
C SER A 266 16.02 -8.76 -2.08
N LEU A 267 15.33 -8.42 -3.17
CA LEU A 267 14.59 -9.38 -3.98
C LEU A 267 15.56 -10.25 -4.78
N PHE A 268 16.66 -9.65 -5.26
CA PHE A 268 17.72 -10.35 -5.97
C PHE A 268 18.48 -11.35 -5.08
N ALA A 269 18.41 -11.19 -3.75
CA ALA A 269 19.03 -12.10 -2.79
C ALA A 269 18.11 -13.25 -2.31
N CYS A 270 16.83 -13.27 -2.73
CA CYS A 270 15.83 -14.22 -2.19
C CYS A 270 15.84 -15.57 -2.92
N TYR A 271 16.96 -16.29 -2.86
CA TYR A 271 17.05 -17.67 -3.33
C TYR A 271 17.77 -18.55 -2.31
N LYS A 272 17.18 -19.72 -2.06
CA LYS A 272 17.76 -20.78 -1.23
C LYS A 272 17.31 -22.13 -1.77
N GLU A 273 18.25 -23.03 -2.00
CA GLU A 273 17.97 -24.40 -2.45
C GLU A 273 17.10 -25.15 -1.42
N GLU A 274 17.27 -24.86 -0.13
CA GLU A 274 16.50 -25.49 0.95
C GLU A 274 15.05 -24.98 1.05
N ARG A 275 14.67 -23.98 0.24
CA ARG A 275 13.31 -23.39 0.21
C ARG A 275 12.75 -23.33 -1.21
N PRO A 276 12.63 -24.47 -1.92
CA PRO A 276 12.36 -24.48 -3.36
C PRO A 276 11.03 -23.82 -3.75
N ASN A 277 9.95 -24.07 -2.99
CA ASN A 277 8.64 -23.49 -3.32
C ASN A 277 8.63 -21.96 -3.20
N ARG A 278 9.37 -21.42 -2.23
CA ARG A 278 9.46 -19.96 -2.05
C ARG A 278 10.39 -19.32 -3.06
N SER A 279 11.51 -19.98 -3.35
CA SER A 279 12.41 -19.59 -4.43
C SER A 279 11.67 -19.55 -5.77
N ALA A 280 10.78 -20.52 -6.02
CA ALA A 280 9.88 -20.51 -7.17
C ALA A 280 8.92 -19.31 -7.12
N ALA A 281 8.25 -19.04 -6.00
CA ALA A 281 7.38 -17.87 -5.88
C ALA A 281 8.13 -16.54 -6.12
N VAL A 282 9.39 -16.42 -5.68
CA VAL A 282 10.26 -15.26 -5.98
C VAL A 282 10.54 -15.14 -7.47
N ALA A 283 10.84 -16.24 -8.16
CA ALA A 283 11.00 -16.25 -9.61
C ALA A 283 9.71 -15.80 -10.32
N GLU A 284 8.54 -16.21 -9.84
CA GLU A 284 7.24 -15.78 -10.38
C GLU A 284 6.95 -14.29 -10.12
N LYS A 285 7.44 -13.72 -9.00
CA LYS A 285 7.45 -12.26 -8.78
C LYS A 285 8.35 -11.55 -9.79
N LEU A 286 9.54 -12.07 -10.08
CA LEU A 286 10.42 -11.52 -11.11
C LEU A 286 9.75 -11.54 -12.50
N LYS A 287 9.04 -12.63 -12.87
CA LYS A 287 8.25 -12.67 -14.11
C LYS A 287 7.24 -11.53 -14.19
N CYS A 288 6.51 -11.27 -13.10
CA CYS A 288 5.56 -10.16 -13.05
C CYS A 288 6.23 -8.79 -13.29
N LEU A 289 7.37 -8.55 -12.65
CA LEU A 289 8.10 -7.27 -12.77
C LEU A 289 8.72 -7.09 -14.16
N PHE A 290 9.34 -8.13 -14.72
CA PHE A 290 9.85 -8.08 -16.09
C PHE A 290 8.73 -7.92 -17.12
N HIS A 291 7.58 -8.57 -16.89
CA HIS A 291 6.40 -8.38 -17.73
C HIS A 291 5.91 -6.92 -17.70
N TYR A 292 5.83 -6.31 -16.51
CA TYR A 292 5.51 -4.89 -16.37
C TYR A 292 6.47 -3.99 -17.16
N PHE A 293 7.79 -4.17 -16.97
CA PHE A 293 8.78 -3.38 -17.69
C PHE A 293 8.69 -3.59 -19.20
N ARG A 294 8.46 -4.82 -19.66
CA ARG A 294 8.24 -5.12 -21.08
C ARG A 294 7.05 -4.34 -21.62
N ARG A 295 5.93 -4.30 -20.90
CA ARG A 295 4.74 -3.57 -21.34
C ARG A 295 4.95 -2.06 -21.41
N VAL A 296 5.41 -1.44 -20.32
CA VAL A 296 5.55 0.03 -20.25
C VAL A 296 6.67 0.58 -21.15
N THR A 297 7.66 -0.25 -21.51
CA THR A 297 8.71 0.13 -22.47
C THR A 297 8.38 -0.22 -23.93
N THR A 298 7.38 -1.07 -24.17
CA THR A 298 6.84 -1.33 -25.51
C THR A 298 5.82 -0.28 -25.91
N THR A 299 4.95 0.10 -24.99
CA THR A 299 3.96 1.17 -25.19
C THR A 299 3.91 2.03 -23.94
N ALA A 300 4.29 3.31 -24.11
CA ALA A 300 4.31 4.24 -23.00
C ALA A 300 2.89 4.40 -22.41
N PRO A 301 2.70 4.23 -21.09
CA PRO A 301 1.37 4.31 -20.50
C PRO A 301 0.88 5.76 -20.44
N GLU A 302 -0.40 5.95 -20.77
CA GLU A 302 -1.02 7.28 -20.90
C GLU A 302 -1.79 7.73 -19.65
N GLY A 303 -1.84 6.90 -18.62
CA GLY A 303 -2.60 7.21 -17.42
C GLY A 303 -1.90 8.03 -16.37
N THR A 304 -2.67 8.28 -15.32
CA THR A 304 -2.21 8.92 -14.10
C THR A 304 -2.55 8.05 -12.90
N ILE A 305 -1.75 8.18 -11.85
CA ILE A 305 -2.03 7.62 -10.54
C ILE A 305 -2.13 8.76 -9.52
N THR A 306 -2.86 8.55 -8.43
CA THR A 306 -2.91 9.43 -7.27
C THR A 306 -2.71 8.61 -6.00
N VAL A 307 -1.71 8.99 -5.21
CA VAL A 307 -1.45 8.43 -3.88
C VAL A 307 -1.87 9.45 -2.84
N GLN A 308 -2.76 9.08 -1.91
CA GLN A 308 -3.31 9.93 -0.86
C GLN A 308 -3.04 9.29 0.50
N ARG A 309 -2.31 9.99 1.38
CA ARG A 309 -2.25 9.64 2.80
C ARG A 309 -3.45 10.26 3.50
N ARG A 310 -4.17 9.45 4.28
CA ARG A 310 -5.30 9.88 5.11
C ARG A 310 -4.92 9.75 6.57
N TYR A 311 -5.25 10.76 7.35
CA TYR A 311 -5.03 10.82 8.79
C TYR A 311 -6.23 11.45 9.47
N ILE A 312 -6.75 10.78 10.50
CA ILE A 312 -7.76 11.33 11.41
C ILE A 312 -7.16 11.35 12.81
N PRO A 313 -7.09 12.50 13.49
CA PRO A 313 -6.67 12.56 14.89
C PRO A 313 -7.51 11.63 15.77
N LYS A 314 -6.91 11.09 16.82
CA LYS A 314 -7.57 10.08 17.66
C LYS A 314 -8.82 10.62 18.36
N GLU A 315 -8.79 11.90 18.71
CA GLU A 315 -9.89 12.67 19.29
C GLU A 315 -11.08 12.86 18.34
N ASP A 316 -10.81 12.87 17.04
CA ASP A 316 -11.81 13.04 15.97
C ASP A 316 -12.34 11.70 15.45
N CYS A 317 -11.75 10.58 15.89
CA CYS A 317 -12.26 9.25 15.58
C CYS A 317 -13.66 9.04 16.18
N PRO A 318 -14.50 8.19 15.55
CA PRO A 318 -15.87 7.99 16.00
C PRO A 318 -15.96 7.53 17.47
N ARG A 319 -16.90 8.10 18.20
CA ARG A 319 -17.27 7.64 19.55
C ARG A 319 -18.17 6.41 19.43
N TRP A 320 -17.56 5.25 19.16
CA TRP A 320 -18.24 3.99 18.82
C TRP A 320 -19.36 3.58 19.80
N ASP A 321 -19.22 3.89 21.08
CA ASP A 321 -20.22 3.61 22.12
C ASP A 321 -21.48 4.50 22.05
N ARG A 322 -21.49 5.51 21.17
CA ARG A 322 -22.59 6.48 20.98
C ARG A 322 -23.19 6.46 19.57
N LEU A 323 -22.85 5.45 18.77
CA LEU A 323 -23.31 5.34 17.38
C LEU A 323 -24.53 4.42 17.29
N HIS A 324 -25.60 4.93 16.68
CA HIS A 324 -26.87 4.22 16.52
C HIS A 324 -27.07 3.67 15.09
N ASN A 325 -26.00 3.63 14.30
CA ASN A 325 -26.03 3.03 12.97
C ASN A 325 -26.29 1.51 13.09
N LEU A 326 -27.10 0.98 12.19
CA LEU A 326 -27.17 -0.46 11.93
C LEU A 326 -26.04 -0.89 11.00
N LEU A 327 -25.80 -2.19 10.91
CA LEU A 327 -24.84 -2.75 9.96
C LEU A 327 -25.27 -2.45 8.51
N PRO A 328 -24.32 -2.21 7.58
CA PRO A 328 -24.65 -1.84 6.21
C PRO A 328 -25.05 -3.07 5.39
N ALA A 329 -25.43 -2.86 4.13
CA ALA A 329 -25.61 -3.94 3.16
C ALA A 329 -24.33 -4.78 3.03
N LEU A 330 -24.46 -6.10 3.17
CA LEU A 330 -23.38 -7.09 3.06
C LEU A 330 -23.67 -8.06 1.93
N HIS A 331 -22.72 -8.22 1.02
CA HIS A 331 -22.61 -9.36 0.13
C HIS A 331 -21.39 -10.18 0.56
N ILE A 332 -21.55 -11.46 0.87
CA ILE A 332 -20.45 -12.32 1.29
C ILE A 332 -20.38 -13.58 0.42
N THR A 333 -19.19 -13.91 -0.06
CA THR A 333 -18.95 -15.04 -0.97
C THR A 333 -17.68 -15.79 -0.59
N SER A 334 -17.69 -17.10 -0.82
CA SER A 334 -16.50 -17.95 -0.71
C SER A 334 -15.69 -18.04 -2.01
N SER A 335 -16.25 -17.58 -3.13
CA SER A 335 -15.55 -17.55 -4.42
C SER A 335 -15.17 -16.13 -4.85
N GLY A 336 -14.17 -16.03 -5.71
CA GLY A 336 -13.66 -14.77 -6.24
C GLY A 336 -12.61 -14.08 -5.38
N THR A 337 -12.11 -12.96 -5.89
CA THR A 337 -11.04 -12.16 -5.29
C THR A 337 -11.38 -10.67 -5.29
N ILE A 338 -10.70 -9.93 -4.43
CA ILE A 338 -10.89 -8.48 -4.26
C ILE A 338 -10.58 -7.73 -5.56
N GLU A 339 -9.50 -8.09 -6.26
CA GLU A 339 -9.04 -7.39 -7.45
C GLU A 339 -9.85 -7.70 -8.71
N ALA A 340 -10.50 -8.87 -8.78
CA ALA A 340 -11.30 -9.28 -9.94
C ALA A 340 -12.79 -8.94 -9.75
N GLN A 341 -13.45 -9.56 -8.77
CA GLN A 341 -14.89 -9.37 -8.55
C GLN A 341 -15.21 -8.06 -7.80
N GLY A 342 -14.21 -7.45 -7.15
CA GLY A 342 -14.33 -6.12 -6.54
C GLY A 342 -14.04 -4.96 -7.50
N ALA A 343 -14.06 -5.17 -8.82
CA ALA A 343 -13.79 -4.13 -9.81
C ALA A 343 -14.74 -2.91 -9.64
N GLY A 344 -14.18 -1.71 -9.62
CA GLY A 344 -14.93 -0.46 -9.42
C GLY A 344 -15.33 -0.15 -7.96
N LEU A 345 -15.05 -1.06 -7.02
CA LEU A 345 -15.23 -0.86 -5.58
C LEU A 345 -13.97 -0.28 -4.93
N LEU A 346 -14.04 0.08 -3.64
CA LEU A 346 -12.85 0.41 -2.85
C LEU A 346 -12.20 -0.90 -2.40
N GLN A 347 -11.07 -1.26 -2.99
CA GLN A 347 -10.42 -2.55 -2.78
C GLN A 347 -9.44 -2.48 -1.61
N VAL A 348 -9.60 -3.34 -0.61
CA VAL A 348 -8.75 -3.34 0.58
C VAL A 348 -7.47 -4.13 0.31
N ASP A 349 -6.35 -3.49 0.60
CA ASP A 349 -5.03 -4.10 0.72
C ASP A 349 -4.76 -4.41 2.20
N PHE A 350 -4.47 -5.68 2.51
CA PHE A 350 -4.23 -6.17 3.86
C PHE A 350 -2.79 -5.87 4.27
N ALA A 351 -2.52 -4.57 4.37
CA ALA A 351 -1.17 -4.05 4.36
C ALA A 351 -0.37 -4.37 5.62
N ASN A 352 0.94 -4.33 5.48
CA ASN A 352 1.85 -4.02 6.58
C ASN A 352 1.85 -2.50 6.84
N LYS A 353 2.16 -2.07 8.08
CA LYS A 353 2.32 -0.64 8.40
C LYS A 353 3.41 0.02 7.54
N TYR A 354 4.42 -0.74 7.11
CA TYR A 354 5.30 -0.39 5.99
C TYR A 354 4.68 -0.93 4.70
N VAL A 355 3.92 -0.08 4.05
CA VAL A 355 3.20 -0.41 2.81
C VAL A 355 4.11 -1.09 1.80
N GLY A 356 3.61 -2.18 1.20
CA GLY A 356 4.34 -3.10 0.32
C GLY A 356 4.93 -4.32 1.05
N GLY A 357 4.93 -4.33 2.39
CA GLY A 357 5.28 -5.50 3.20
C GLY A 357 6.61 -6.15 2.77
N GLY A 358 6.55 -7.45 2.51
CA GLY A 358 7.66 -8.27 2.04
C GLY A 358 7.83 -8.32 0.52
N VAL A 359 7.27 -7.38 -0.27
CA VAL A 359 7.26 -7.49 -1.75
C VAL A 359 8.66 -7.50 -2.36
N LEU A 360 9.64 -6.87 -1.71
CA LEU A 360 11.04 -6.92 -2.11
C LEU A 360 11.83 -8.05 -1.43
N ASN A 361 11.17 -8.96 -0.73
CA ASN A 361 11.77 -10.11 -0.06
C ASN A 361 10.98 -11.40 -0.42
N TRP A 362 10.91 -12.34 0.52
CA TRP A 362 10.16 -13.61 0.40
C TRP A 362 8.64 -13.47 0.50
N GLY A 363 8.12 -12.33 0.96
CA GLY A 363 6.68 -12.10 1.10
C GLY A 363 5.92 -12.32 -0.22
N CYS A 364 4.86 -13.11 -0.16
CA CYS A 364 4.03 -13.47 -1.31
C CYS A 364 2.57 -13.74 -0.91
N VAL A 365 2.03 -12.95 0.01
CA VAL A 365 0.63 -13.05 0.44
C VAL A 365 -0.20 -11.95 -0.25
N GLN A 366 -1.38 -11.60 0.28
CA GLN A 366 -2.33 -10.72 -0.41
C GLN A 366 -1.74 -9.36 -0.84
N GLU A 367 -1.01 -8.67 0.04
CA GLU A 367 -0.38 -7.37 -0.25
C GLU A 367 0.70 -7.53 -1.34
N GLU A 368 1.66 -8.42 -1.16
CA GLU A 368 2.78 -8.57 -2.09
C GLU A 368 2.34 -9.06 -3.47
N ILE A 369 1.37 -9.98 -3.52
CA ILE A 369 0.76 -10.42 -4.77
C ILE A 369 0.12 -9.22 -5.48
N ARG A 370 -0.62 -8.39 -4.74
CA ARG A 370 -1.27 -7.21 -5.34
C ARG A 370 -0.23 -6.23 -5.90
N PHE A 371 0.88 -6.04 -5.19
CA PHE A 371 1.97 -5.16 -5.62
C PHE A 371 2.70 -5.70 -6.87
N VAL A 372 2.94 -7.01 -7.02
CA VAL A 372 3.62 -7.51 -8.23
C VAL A 372 2.70 -7.61 -9.45
N ILE A 373 1.39 -7.81 -9.29
CA ILE A 373 0.45 -7.78 -10.43
C ILE A 373 0.05 -6.36 -10.82
N CYS A 374 0.19 -5.38 -9.91
CA CYS A 374 0.03 -3.94 -10.16
C CYS A 374 1.28 -3.16 -9.71
N PRO A 375 2.45 -3.29 -10.37
CA PRO A 375 3.74 -2.75 -9.87
C PRO A 375 3.78 -1.27 -9.57
N GLU A 376 2.88 -0.48 -10.16
CA GLU A 376 2.75 0.95 -9.88
C GLU A 376 2.48 1.24 -8.39
N LEU A 377 1.93 0.29 -7.63
CA LEU A 377 1.80 0.38 -6.17
C LEU A 377 3.14 0.52 -5.45
N MET A 378 4.23 -0.05 -5.98
CA MET A 378 5.55 -0.02 -5.34
C MET A 378 6.13 1.41 -5.24
N VAL A 379 5.61 2.39 -5.99
CA VAL A 379 6.00 3.81 -5.80
C VAL A 379 5.64 4.33 -4.42
N THR A 380 4.64 3.75 -3.76
CA THR A 380 4.26 4.11 -2.39
C THR A 380 5.40 3.86 -1.40
N MET A 381 6.20 2.82 -1.63
CA MET A 381 7.38 2.46 -0.82
C MET A 381 8.49 3.52 -0.89
N LEU A 382 8.55 4.26 -2.00
CA LEU A 382 9.50 5.37 -2.15
C LEU A 382 9.10 6.58 -1.30
N ILE A 383 7.81 6.86 -1.18
CA ILE A 383 7.29 8.18 -0.74
C ILE A 383 6.56 8.16 0.59
N THR A 384 6.19 7.00 1.12
CA THR A 384 5.25 6.88 2.25
C THR A 384 5.97 6.46 3.52
N GLU A 385 5.90 7.29 4.57
CA GLU A 385 6.37 6.92 5.90
C GLU A 385 5.48 5.83 6.50
N VAL A 386 5.99 4.99 7.39
CA VAL A 386 5.21 3.95 8.10
C VAL A 386 3.88 4.50 8.63
N LEU A 387 2.79 3.75 8.45
CA LEU A 387 1.44 4.13 8.87
C LEU A 387 1.31 4.06 10.40
N ASP A 388 0.68 5.06 11.00
CA ASP A 388 0.28 5.08 12.41
C ASP A 388 -1.16 4.58 12.58
N ASP A 389 -1.61 4.35 13.83
CA ASP A 389 -2.88 3.68 14.17
C ASP A 389 -4.14 4.30 13.53
N THR A 390 -4.13 5.60 13.23
CA THR A 390 -5.26 6.33 12.62
C THR A 390 -4.94 6.90 11.25
N GLU A 391 -4.08 6.18 10.51
CA GLU A 391 -3.71 6.51 9.14
C GLU A 391 -4.06 5.40 8.15
N ALA A 392 -4.27 5.77 6.88
CA ALA A 392 -4.42 4.83 5.77
C ALA A 392 -3.80 5.44 4.51
N LEU A 393 -3.48 4.59 3.53
CA LEU A 393 -3.01 5.04 2.22
C LEU A 393 -4.00 4.63 1.15
N VAL A 394 -4.42 5.56 0.29
CA VAL A 394 -5.29 5.28 -0.85
C VAL A 394 -4.56 5.55 -2.14
N VAL A 395 -4.52 4.56 -3.02
CA VAL A 395 -3.93 4.66 -4.35
C VAL A 395 -5.00 4.47 -5.40
N THR A 396 -5.10 5.39 -6.35
CA THR A 396 -6.09 5.33 -7.42
C THR A 396 -5.46 5.54 -8.78
N GLY A 397 -5.92 4.78 -9.77
CA GLY A 397 -5.44 4.89 -11.14
C GLY A 397 -4.46 3.82 -11.57
N ILE A 398 -4.12 2.89 -10.67
CA ILE A 398 -3.21 1.79 -10.96
C ILE A 398 -3.78 0.87 -12.03
N GLU A 399 -2.87 0.29 -12.81
CA GLU A 399 -3.15 -0.76 -13.78
C GLU A 399 -2.72 -2.13 -13.27
N ARG A 400 -3.54 -3.14 -13.54
CA ARG A 400 -3.12 -4.53 -13.42
C ARG A 400 -2.42 -4.97 -14.70
N TYR A 401 -1.21 -5.49 -14.58
CA TYR A 401 -0.40 -5.94 -15.71
C TYR A 401 -0.38 -7.47 -15.83
N SER A 402 -0.47 -8.19 -14.71
CA SER A 402 -0.27 -9.64 -14.69
C SER A 402 -1.50 -10.43 -14.25
N LYS A 403 -1.75 -11.55 -14.92
CA LYS A 403 -2.58 -12.64 -14.41
C LYS A 403 -1.73 -13.51 -13.50
N TYR A 404 -2.38 -14.10 -12.49
CA TYR A 404 -1.74 -15.03 -11.59
C TYR A 404 -2.71 -16.15 -11.18
N GLN A 405 -2.15 -17.22 -10.63
CA GLN A 405 -2.88 -18.22 -9.86
C GLN A 405 -2.08 -18.57 -8.60
N GLY A 406 -2.70 -19.34 -7.71
CA GLY A 406 -2.07 -19.73 -6.45
C GLY A 406 -1.92 -18.57 -5.48
N TYR A 407 -1.29 -18.87 -4.34
CA TYR A 407 -1.11 -17.94 -3.22
C TYR A 407 0.12 -18.38 -2.41
N SER A 408 0.84 -17.43 -1.82
CA SER A 408 2.05 -17.74 -1.05
C SER A 408 3.06 -18.54 -1.90
N SER A 409 3.59 -19.64 -1.37
CA SER A 409 4.54 -20.54 -2.03
C SER A 409 4.01 -21.20 -3.31
N SER A 410 2.69 -21.18 -3.56
CA SER A 410 2.08 -21.68 -4.81
C SER A 410 1.83 -20.58 -5.85
N PHE A 411 2.18 -19.33 -5.56
CA PHE A 411 1.99 -18.20 -6.46
C PHE A 411 2.68 -18.43 -7.80
N LYS A 412 1.94 -18.21 -8.89
CA LYS A 412 2.43 -18.37 -10.25
C LYS A 412 1.92 -17.28 -11.17
N TRP A 413 2.83 -16.67 -11.92
CA TRP A 413 2.48 -15.79 -13.03
C TRP A 413 1.98 -16.64 -14.22
N ILE A 414 0.83 -16.26 -14.79
CA ILE A 414 0.18 -17.05 -15.86
C ILE A 414 -0.08 -16.25 -17.13
N GLY A 415 0.52 -15.07 -17.26
CA GLY A 415 0.46 -14.27 -18.49
C GLY A 415 0.01 -12.83 -18.30
N ASP A 416 -0.14 -12.16 -19.44
CA ASP A 416 -0.60 -10.77 -19.54
C ASP A 416 -2.05 -10.59 -19.07
N PHE A 417 -2.28 -9.48 -18.35
CA PHE A 417 -3.60 -8.96 -18.05
C PHE A 417 -3.82 -7.65 -18.82
N VAL A 418 -4.69 -7.70 -19.82
CA VAL A 418 -5.17 -6.50 -20.52
C VAL A 418 -6.23 -5.83 -19.64
N ASP A 419 -5.85 -4.75 -18.98
CA ASP A 419 -6.74 -4.01 -18.09
C ASP A 419 -7.69 -3.11 -18.90
N GLU A 420 -8.95 -3.51 -19.00
CA GLU A 420 -10.02 -2.76 -19.66
C GLU A 420 -10.75 -1.80 -18.72
N THR A 421 -10.29 -1.65 -17.48
CA THR A 421 -10.93 -0.75 -16.50
C THR A 421 -10.96 0.68 -17.06
N PRO A 422 -12.16 1.31 -17.13
CA PRO A 422 -12.30 2.64 -17.69
C PRO A 422 -11.51 3.68 -16.90
N ARG A 423 -11.09 4.75 -17.57
CA ARG A 423 -10.43 5.90 -16.94
C ARG A 423 -11.45 6.96 -16.53
N ASP A 424 -11.15 7.70 -15.48
CA ASP A 424 -11.87 8.91 -15.10
C ASP A 424 -11.38 10.14 -15.90
N THR A 425 -11.98 11.30 -15.63
CA THR A 425 -11.66 12.57 -16.31
C THR A 425 -10.24 13.07 -16.04
N SER A 426 -9.53 12.49 -15.07
CA SER A 426 -8.15 12.80 -14.72
C SER A 426 -7.16 11.74 -15.22
N GLY A 427 -7.59 10.83 -16.10
CA GLY A 427 -6.73 9.79 -16.68
C GLY A 427 -6.43 8.62 -15.75
N ARG A 428 -7.03 8.58 -14.54
CA ARG A 428 -6.86 7.47 -13.60
C ARG A 428 -7.75 6.32 -14.00
N ARG A 429 -7.24 5.09 -14.06
CA ARG A 429 -8.12 3.91 -14.07
C ARG A 429 -9.05 3.95 -12.86
N LYS A 430 -10.30 3.54 -13.02
CA LYS A 430 -11.31 3.46 -11.95
C LYS A 430 -11.08 2.27 -11.01
N THR A 431 -9.82 2.10 -10.60
CA THR A 431 -9.34 1.15 -9.61
C THR A 431 -8.78 1.96 -8.45
N SER A 432 -9.32 1.74 -7.25
CA SER A 432 -8.89 2.37 -6.03
C SER A 432 -8.59 1.31 -4.98
N VAL A 433 -7.36 1.34 -4.47
CA VAL A 433 -6.86 0.44 -3.44
C VAL A 433 -6.64 1.24 -2.16
N VAL A 434 -7.02 0.69 -1.01
CA VAL A 434 -6.76 1.25 0.31
C VAL A 434 -5.93 0.29 1.15
N ALA A 435 -4.73 0.72 1.53
CA ALA A 435 -3.85 0.01 2.45
C ALA A 435 -4.19 0.37 3.89
N ILE A 436 -4.59 -0.65 4.66
CA ILE A 436 -4.81 -0.57 6.10
C ILE A 436 -4.12 -1.75 6.80
N ASP A 437 -3.29 -1.46 7.79
CA ASP A 437 -2.55 -2.47 8.54
C ASP A 437 -3.32 -2.96 9.77
N ALA A 438 -3.47 -4.28 9.91
CA ALA A 438 -4.03 -4.90 11.11
C ALA A 438 -2.97 -5.02 12.22
N LEU A 439 -3.39 -5.14 13.47
CA LEU A 439 -2.48 -5.56 14.53
C LEU A 439 -2.10 -7.02 14.36
N TYR A 440 -0.85 -7.34 14.71
CA TYR A 440 -0.38 -8.70 14.88
C TYR A 440 -0.71 -9.20 16.30
N PHE A 441 -1.26 -10.42 16.41
CA PHE A 441 -1.59 -11.01 17.71
C PHE A 441 -0.79 -12.28 17.98
N THR A 442 0.10 -12.22 18.98
CA THR A 442 0.79 -13.41 19.52
C THR A 442 -0.12 -14.25 20.42
N GLN A 443 -1.05 -13.59 21.13
CA GLN A 443 -2.03 -14.21 22.01
C GLN A 443 -3.43 -13.99 21.44
N ALA A 444 -4.14 -15.08 21.15
CA ALA A 444 -5.44 -15.02 20.48
C ALA A 444 -6.45 -14.16 21.25
N ASP A 445 -6.52 -14.26 22.58
CA ASP A 445 -7.50 -13.51 23.36
C ASP A 445 -7.25 -11.99 23.39
N ALA A 446 -6.01 -11.56 23.15
CA ALA A 446 -5.65 -10.15 23.23
C ALA A 446 -6.41 -9.29 22.20
N GLN A 447 -6.86 -9.87 21.10
CA GLN A 447 -7.63 -9.15 20.08
C GLN A 447 -9.03 -8.72 20.54
N PHE A 448 -9.60 -9.39 21.55
CA PHE A 448 -10.89 -9.06 22.12
C PHE A 448 -10.81 -7.95 23.17
N ASN A 449 -9.60 -7.51 23.54
CA ASN A 449 -9.42 -6.34 24.38
C ASN A 449 -10.00 -5.11 23.69
N MET A 450 -10.79 -4.32 24.41
CA MET A 450 -11.50 -3.18 23.83
C MET A 450 -10.54 -2.11 23.27
N LYS A 451 -9.34 -1.99 23.84
CA LYS A 451 -8.29 -1.11 23.27
C LYS A 451 -7.93 -1.54 21.83
N ASN A 452 -7.77 -2.84 21.60
CA ASN A 452 -7.37 -3.38 20.30
C ASN A 452 -8.56 -3.34 19.32
N ILE A 453 -9.76 -3.69 19.78
CA ILE A 453 -10.99 -3.54 18.97
C ILE A 453 -11.15 -2.08 18.49
N ILE A 454 -11.00 -1.09 19.37
CA ILE A 454 -11.13 0.32 19.01
C ILE A 454 -10.03 0.77 18.04
N ARG A 455 -8.80 0.28 18.21
CA ARG A 455 -7.70 0.53 17.25
C ARG A 455 -8.08 0.04 15.85
N GLU A 456 -8.54 -1.21 15.74
CA GLU A 456 -8.89 -1.81 14.45
C GLU A 456 -10.12 -1.16 13.81
N LEU A 457 -11.13 -0.79 14.62
CA LEU A 457 -12.28 0.00 14.17
C LEU A 457 -11.85 1.35 13.60
N ASN A 458 -10.96 2.07 14.29
CA ASN A 458 -10.46 3.37 13.83
C ASN A 458 -9.65 3.23 12.54
N LYS A 459 -8.75 2.25 12.47
CA LYS A 459 -7.95 1.96 11.26
C LYS A 459 -8.83 1.70 10.05
N ALA A 460 -9.79 0.78 10.16
CA ALA A 460 -10.74 0.48 9.10
C ALA A 460 -11.58 1.71 8.73
N TYR A 461 -12.07 2.47 9.72
CA TYR A 461 -12.83 3.68 9.48
C TYR A 461 -12.04 4.74 8.70
N VAL A 462 -10.78 5.00 9.07
CA VAL A 462 -9.91 5.94 8.35
C VAL A 462 -9.77 5.52 6.88
N GLY A 463 -9.52 4.24 6.62
CA GLY A 463 -9.42 3.71 5.26
C GLY A 463 -10.71 3.84 4.45
N PHE A 464 -11.86 3.57 5.06
CA PHE A 464 -13.16 3.56 4.38
C PHE A 464 -13.77 4.96 4.22
N SER A 465 -13.41 5.88 5.11
CA SER A 465 -13.89 7.26 5.09
C SER A 465 -13.35 8.02 3.88
N ALA A 466 -14.21 8.85 3.28
CA ALA A 466 -13.85 9.75 2.18
C ALA A 466 -14.61 11.07 2.39
N PRO A 467 -14.17 11.92 3.36
CA PRO A 467 -14.87 13.16 3.72
C PRO A 467 -15.02 14.15 2.55
N GLU A 468 -14.15 14.06 1.54
CA GLU A 468 -14.17 14.85 0.32
C GLU A 468 -15.30 14.49 -0.65
N MET A 469 -15.97 13.35 -0.44
CA MET A 469 -17.02 12.83 -1.31
C MET A 469 -18.38 12.79 -0.60
N ARG A 470 -19.48 12.90 -1.38
CA ARG A 470 -20.83 12.67 -0.84
C ARG A 470 -21.03 11.19 -0.58
N ARG A 471 -21.60 10.84 0.59
CA ARG A 471 -21.85 9.44 0.99
C ARG A 471 -22.61 8.62 -0.05
N ASN A 472 -23.58 9.22 -0.74
CA ASN A 472 -24.36 8.54 -1.78
C ASN A 472 -23.52 8.17 -3.02
N ASP A 473 -22.41 8.87 -3.24
CA ASP A 473 -21.52 8.69 -4.39
C ASP A 473 -20.39 7.68 -4.09
N LEU A 474 -20.34 7.13 -2.87
CA LEU A 474 -19.35 6.14 -2.46
C LEU A 474 -19.74 4.73 -2.94
N SER A 475 -18.77 4.07 -3.57
CA SER A 475 -18.82 2.65 -3.90
C SER A 475 -18.85 1.77 -2.63
N ALA A 476 -19.21 0.50 -2.79
CA ALA A 476 -19.00 -0.48 -1.74
C ALA A 476 -17.50 -0.73 -1.49
N ILE A 477 -17.20 -1.39 -0.38
CA ILE A 477 -15.85 -1.86 -0.02
C ILE A 477 -15.72 -3.31 -0.47
N ALA A 478 -14.67 -3.65 -1.22
CA ALA A 478 -14.29 -5.02 -1.52
C ALA A 478 -13.16 -5.44 -0.58
N THR A 479 -13.43 -6.38 0.34
CA THR A 479 -12.51 -6.80 1.40
C THR A 479 -12.64 -8.30 1.70
N GLY A 480 -11.98 -8.77 2.74
CA GLY A 480 -12.05 -10.16 3.20
C GLY A 480 -11.40 -10.31 4.58
N ASN A 481 -10.68 -11.42 4.75
CA ASN A 481 -10.03 -11.86 6.00
C ASN A 481 -8.83 -10.99 6.43
N TRP A 482 -9.05 -9.68 6.58
CA TRP A 482 -8.06 -8.66 6.93
C TRP A 482 -7.37 -8.95 8.27
N GLY A 483 -6.07 -9.24 8.20
CA GLY A 483 -5.24 -9.54 9.38
C GLY A 483 -5.46 -10.93 9.97
N CYS A 484 -6.13 -11.86 9.28
CA CYS A 484 -6.48 -13.18 9.82
C CYS A 484 -5.53 -14.32 9.46
N GLY A 485 -4.66 -14.13 8.45
CA GLY A 485 -3.63 -15.10 8.06
C GLY A 485 -2.39 -14.99 8.94
N ALA A 486 -1.28 -14.54 8.36
CA ALA A 486 -0.01 -14.31 9.07
C ALA A 486 -0.15 -13.47 10.36
N PHE A 487 -1.15 -12.59 10.43
CA PHE A 487 -1.38 -11.68 11.55
C PHE A 487 -2.27 -12.27 12.68
N ARG A 488 -2.79 -13.49 12.48
CA ARG A 488 -3.48 -14.33 13.47
C ARG A 488 -4.78 -13.74 14.07
N GLY A 489 -5.39 -12.77 13.39
CA GLY A 489 -6.70 -12.23 13.76
C GLY A 489 -7.85 -13.21 13.55
N ASN A 490 -8.88 -13.12 14.37
CA ASN A 490 -10.09 -13.91 14.29
C ASN A 490 -11.01 -13.35 13.18
N PRO A 491 -11.35 -14.14 12.14
CA PRO A 491 -12.12 -13.63 11.00
C PRO A 491 -13.54 -13.20 11.37
N LYS A 492 -14.18 -13.92 12.31
CA LYS A 492 -15.52 -13.62 12.83
C LYS A 492 -15.58 -12.26 13.54
N LEU A 493 -14.55 -11.89 14.30
CA LEU A 493 -14.40 -10.57 14.91
C LEU A 493 -14.07 -9.50 13.86
N LYS A 494 -13.13 -9.80 12.96
CA LYS A 494 -12.64 -8.85 11.95
C LYS A 494 -13.72 -8.43 10.95
N VAL A 495 -14.60 -9.33 10.51
CA VAL A 495 -15.72 -8.96 9.65
C VAL A 495 -16.72 -8.05 10.36
N LEU A 496 -16.98 -8.28 11.67
CA LEU A 496 -17.85 -7.42 12.47
C LEU A 496 -17.25 -6.00 12.63
N ILE A 497 -15.96 -5.91 12.90
CA ILE A 497 -15.21 -4.64 12.98
C ILE A 497 -15.32 -3.88 11.64
N GLN A 498 -15.09 -4.57 10.52
CA GLN A 498 -15.18 -3.96 9.20
C GLN A 498 -16.60 -3.50 8.86
N LEU A 499 -17.64 -4.28 9.19
CA LEU A 499 -19.04 -3.87 9.01
C LEU A 499 -19.39 -2.63 9.83
N MET A 500 -18.96 -2.56 11.10
CA MET A 500 -19.18 -1.40 11.96
C MET A 500 -18.49 -0.16 11.36
N ALA A 501 -17.23 -0.28 10.91
CA ALA A 501 -16.53 0.81 10.27
C ALA A 501 -17.18 1.26 8.94
N ALA A 502 -17.62 0.31 8.13
CA ALA A 502 -18.31 0.56 6.86
C ALA A 502 -19.66 1.27 7.08
N ALA A 503 -20.43 0.91 8.11
CA ALA A 503 -21.67 1.59 8.48
C ALA A 503 -21.44 3.07 8.80
N VAL A 504 -20.39 3.39 9.55
CA VAL A 504 -20.08 4.79 9.90
C VAL A 504 -19.54 5.56 8.69
N ALA A 505 -18.75 4.91 7.84
CA ALA A 505 -18.26 5.47 6.58
C ALA A 505 -19.37 5.62 5.52
N GLY A 506 -20.54 5.00 5.70
CA GLY A 506 -21.66 5.06 4.76
C GLY A 506 -21.47 4.22 3.51
N ARG A 507 -20.78 3.07 3.63
CA ARG A 507 -20.48 2.16 2.51
C ARG A 507 -21.09 0.78 2.75
N SER A 508 -21.61 0.18 1.68
CA SER A 508 -21.91 -1.26 1.63
C SER A 508 -20.61 -2.07 1.61
N MET A 509 -20.67 -3.37 1.88
CA MET A 509 -19.49 -4.24 1.91
C MET A 509 -19.68 -5.51 1.07
N VAL A 510 -18.67 -5.84 0.29
CA VAL A 510 -18.47 -7.10 -0.42
C VAL A 510 -17.31 -7.83 0.25
N TYR A 511 -17.57 -9.00 0.81
CA TYR A 511 -16.62 -9.76 1.61
C TYR A 511 -16.28 -11.11 0.95
N PHE A 512 -15.00 -11.33 0.70
CA PHE A 512 -14.46 -12.57 0.15
C PHE A 512 -13.86 -13.42 1.27
N THR A 513 -14.36 -14.64 1.47
CA THR A 513 -13.83 -15.58 2.48
C THR A 513 -12.75 -16.52 1.94
N PHE A 514 -12.42 -16.42 0.64
CA PHE A 514 -11.33 -17.14 -0.03
C PHE A 514 -11.41 -18.67 0.13
N GLY A 515 -12.51 -19.25 -0.31
CA GLY A 515 -12.77 -20.70 -0.27
C GLY A 515 -13.52 -21.17 0.98
N ASP A 516 -13.57 -20.36 2.03
CA ASP A 516 -14.19 -20.74 3.30
C ASP A 516 -15.72 -20.51 3.30
N ALA A 517 -16.46 -21.54 2.87
CA ALA A 517 -17.93 -21.52 2.84
C ALA A 517 -18.55 -21.55 4.24
N GLU A 518 -17.90 -22.16 5.24
CA GLU A 518 -18.39 -22.22 6.61
C GLU A 518 -18.34 -20.83 7.27
N LEU A 519 -17.24 -20.10 7.06
CA LEU A 519 -17.14 -18.70 7.47
C LEU A 519 -18.19 -17.85 6.76
N ARG A 520 -18.39 -18.02 5.44
CA ARG A 520 -19.43 -17.29 4.69
C ARG A 520 -20.80 -17.47 5.33
N ASP A 521 -21.19 -18.72 5.58
CA ASP A 521 -22.52 -19.05 6.08
C ASP A 521 -22.70 -18.59 7.54
N SER A 522 -21.72 -18.83 8.41
CA SER A 522 -21.78 -18.40 9.82
C SER A 522 -21.80 -16.87 9.98
N VAL A 523 -21.06 -16.13 9.14
CA VAL A 523 -21.10 -14.66 9.11
C VAL A 523 -22.45 -14.17 8.59
N SER A 524 -22.99 -14.80 7.53
CA SER A 524 -24.30 -14.42 7.01
C SER A 524 -25.42 -14.66 8.02
N GLU A 525 -25.40 -15.76 8.76
CA GLU A 525 -26.39 -16.05 9.81
C GLU A 525 -26.33 -15.00 10.92
N MET A 526 -25.12 -14.71 11.42
CA MET A 526 -24.93 -13.67 12.43
C MET A 526 -25.37 -12.29 11.94
N TYR A 527 -25.04 -11.94 10.70
CA TYR A 527 -25.43 -10.68 10.07
C TYR A 527 -26.96 -10.49 10.06
N TRP A 528 -27.70 -11.47 9.56
CA TRP A 528 -29.17 -11.41 9.53
C TRP A 528 -29.76 -11.37 10.94
N HIS A 529 -29.24 -12.16 11.87
CA HIS A 529 -29.69 -12.13 13.26
C HIS A 529 -29.52 -10.75 13.91
N LEU A 530 -28.39 -10.08 13.66
CA LEU A 530 -28.16 -8.72 14.19
C LEU A 530 -29.10 -7.68 13.55
N LEU A 531 -29.40 -7.81 12.25
CA LEU A 531 -30.34 -6.92 11.56
C LEU A 531 -31.80 -7.13 12.00
N ASP A 532 -32.26 -8.37 12.08
CA ASP A 532 -33.62 -8.73 12.52
C ASP A 532 -33.93 -8.23 13.94
N ARG A 533 -32.87 -8.14 14.76
CA ARG A 533 -32.95 -7.63 16.13
C ARG A 533 -32.69 -6.12 16.22
N SER A 534 -32.41 -5.45 15.10
CA SER A 534 -32.08 -4.03 15.01
C SER A 534 -30.96 -3.64 15.99
N ILE A 535 -29.91 -4.46 16.05
CA ILE A 535 -28.75 -4.21 16.91
C ILE A 535 -27.89 -3.12 16.26
N ASP A 536 -27.72 -1.99 16.96
CA ASP A 536 -26.87 -0.89 16.54
C ASP A 536 -25.41 -1.03 17.02
N ILE A 537 -24.53 -0.18 16.50
CA ILE A 537 -23.09 -0.16 16.85
C ILE A 537 -22.87 0.03 18.35
N SER A 538 -23.61 0.93 19.01
CA SER A 538 -23.50 1.16 20.46
C SER A 538 -23.77 -0.12 21.24
N ARG A 539 -24.83 -0.86 20.87
CA ARG A 539 -25.14 -2.16 21.46
C ARG A 539 -24.09 -3.22 21.15
N LEU A 540 -23.53 -3.25 19.93
CA LEU A 540 -22.42 -4.15 19.59
C LEU A 540 -21.19 -3.89 20.46
N ILE A 541 -20.81 -2.61 20.67
CA ILE A 541 -19.72 -2.25 21.57
C ILE A 541 -20.00 -2.69 23.01
N SER A 542 -21.24 -2.56 23.48
CA SER A 542 -21.65 -3.08 24.79
C SER A 542 -21.52 -4.60 24.89
N LEU A 543 -21.86 -5.33 23.83
CA LEU A 543 -21.72 -6.80 23.78
C LEU A 543 -20.25 -7.22 23.72
N LEU A 544 -19.40 -6.51 22.96
CA LEU A 544 -17.95 -6.76 22.91
C LEU A 544 -17.28 -6.51 24.27
N ARG A 545 -17.67 -5.45 24.99
CA ARG A 545 -17.22 -5.21 26.38
C ARG A 545 -17.62 -6.34 27.34
N GLN A 546 -18.84 -6.88 27.19
CA GLN A 546 -19.27 -8.02 28.00
C GLN A 546 -18.47 -9.28 27.65
N TYR A 547 -18.18 -9.50 26.36
CA TYR A 547 -17.34 -10.62 25.93
C TYR A 547 -15.92 -10.52 26.49
N GLU A 548 -15.28 -9.35 26.44
CA GLU A 548 -13.96 -9.10 27.05
C GLU A 548 -13.96 -9.44 28.55
N ALA A 549 -15.03 -9.10 29.29
CA ALA A 549 -15.14 -9.40 30.71
C ALA A 549 -15.31 -10.90 30.99
N GLU A 550 -16.10 -11.61 30.17
CA GLU A 550 -16.43 -13.04 30.35
C GLU A 550 -15.36 -13.98 29.78
N SER A 551 -14.63 -13.58 28.74
CA SER A 551 -13.54 -14.36 28.15
C SER A 551 -12.37 -14.56 29.13
N THR A 552 -12.32 -13.81 30.23
CA THR A 552 -11.34 -14.02 31.31
C THR A 552 -11.65 -15.22 32.21
N THR A 553 -12.86 -15.79 32.13
CA THR A 553 -13.32 -16.85 33.03
C THR A 553 -13.83 -18.11 32.33
N ASP A 554 -14.25 -18.03 31.06
CA ASP A 554 -14.64 -19.19 30.24
C ASP A 554 -14.47 -18.88 28.74
N HIS A 555 -13.74 -19.72 27.99
CA HIS A 555 -13.47 -19.53 26.56
C HIS A 555 -14.70 -19.88 25.70
N SER A 556 -15.76 -19.08 25.84
CA SER A 556 -16.99 -19.26 25.06
C SER A 556 -16.77 -18.86 23.60
N ASP A 557 -17.30 -19.65 22.64
CA ASP A 557 -17.28 -19.26 21.22
C ASP A 557 -17.90 -17.87 21.00
N PHE A 558 -17.18 -16.99 20.32
CA PHE A 558 -17.53 -15.57 20.15
C PHE A 558 -18.91 -15.36 19.51
N TYR A 559 -19.23 -16.09 18.43
CA TYR A 559 -20.53 -15.95 17.76
C TYR A 559 -21.66 -16.55 18.59
N ARG A 560 -21.42 -17.68 19.25
CA ARG A 560 -22.39 -18.26 20.19
C ARG A 560 -22.70 -17.29 21.33
N PHE A 561 -21.68 -16.65 21.90
CA PHE A 561 -21.87 -15.59 22.90
C PHE A 561 -22.72 -14.45 22.34
N LEU A 562 -22.32 -13.91 21.17
CA LEU A 562 -22.99 -12.76 20.56
C LEU A 562 -24.45 -13.07 20.25
N PHE A 563 -24.74 -14.25 19.69
CA PHE A 563 -26.08 -14.73 19.39
C PHE A 563 -26.94 -14.84 20.66
N ASN A 564 -26.41 -15.43 21.73
CA ASN A 564 -27.15 -15.62 22.97
C ASN A 564 -27.43 -14.30 23.69
N ARG A 565 -26.44 -13.41 23.80
CA ARG A 565 -26.58 -12.13 24.54
C ARG A 565 -27.38 -11.07 23.78
N SER A 566 -27.39 -11.11 22.45
CA SER A 566 -28.23 -10.22 21.64
C SER A 566 -29.72 -10.56 21.68
N LYS A 567 -30.11 -11.80 22.04
CA LYS A 567 -31.52 -12.16 22.30
C LYS A 567 -32.11 -11.42 23.51
N ILE A 568 -31.27 -11.03 24.46
CA ILE A 568 -31.69 -10.37 25.69
C ILE A 568 -31.93 -8.89 25.37
N LYS A 569 -33.20 -8.46 25.41
CA LYS A 569 -33.58 -7.05 25.25
C LYS A 569 -32.84 -6.19 26.30
N PRO A 570 -32.36 -4.99 25.96
CA PRO A 570 -31.71 -4.09 26.91
C PRO A 570 -32.56 -3.87 28.17
N LEU A 571 -31.93 -3.84 29.35
CA LEU A 571 -32.61 -3.62 30.64
C LEU A 571 -33.41 -2.31 30.67
N THR A 572 -33.04 -1.31 29.86
CA THR A 572 -33.78 -0.06 29.65
C THR A 572 -35.20 -0.26 29.11
N ASN A 573 -35.49 -1.40 28.49
CA ASN A 573 -36.84 -1.76 28.04
C ASN A 573 -37.69 -2.39 29.14
N TYR A 574 -37.06 -2.86 30.22
CA TYR A 574 -37.75 -3.40 31.40
C TYR A 574 -37.85 -2.38 32.53
N PHE A 575 -36.99 -1.35 32.51
CA PHE A 575 -37.01 -0.23 33.45
C PHE A 575 -36.95 1.09 32.68
N PRO A 576 -38.09 1.78 32.45
CA PRO A 576 -38.07 3.11 31.86
C PRO A 576 -37.24 4.05 32.76
N VAL A 577 -36.34 4.80 32.14
CA VAL A 577 -35.51 5.81 32.81
C VAL A 577 -36.44 6.82 33.48
N VAL A 578 -36.42 6.85 34.81
CA VAL A 578 -37.07 7.92 35.59
C VAL A 578 -36.26 9.20 35.34
N ASN A 579 -36.90 10.21 34.74
CA ASN A 579 -36.30 11.54 34.57
C ASN A 579 -35.84 12.08 35.94
N PRO A 580 -34.58 12.50 36.11
CA PRO A 580 -34.13 13.16 37.32
C PRO A 580 -34.55 14.63 37.27
N SER A 581 -35.84 14.87 37.45
CA SER A 581 -36.38 16.16 37.82
C SER A 581 -37.26 15.92 39.04
N ASN A 582 -36.77 16.35 40.20
CA ASN A 582 -37.33 16.22 41.56
C ASN A 582 -36.69 15.13 42.42
N VAL A 583 -35.43 15.34 42.80
CA VAL A 583 -34.99 14.96 44.16
C VAL A 583 -34.26 16.16 44.74
N GLU A 584 -34.93 16.84 45.66
CA GLU A 584 -34.38 17.92 46.46
C GLU A 584 -33.27 17.39 47.38
N ASN A 585 -32.26 18.24 47.56
CA ASN A 585 -31.20 18.15 48.55
C ASN A 585 -31.70 17.66 49.91
N THR A 586 -31.17 16.56 50.42
CA THR A 586 -30.87 16.44 51.86
C THR A 586 -29.69 15.50 52.12
N ASN A 587 -28.71 16.06 52.83
CA ASN A 587 -27.79 15.42 53.77
C ASN A 587 -26.48 14.82 53.25
N ASP A 588 -25.52 15.74 53.11
CA ASP A 588 -24.22 15.62 53.78
C ASP A 588 -24.37 15.07 55.21
N LYS A 589 -23.78 13.89 55.45
CA LYS A 589 -22.96 13.53 56.63
C LYS A 589 -22.75 12.01 56.65
N ILE A 590 -21.56 11.64 57.10
CA ILE A 590 -21.04 10.27 57.35
C ILE A 590 -20.14 9.75 56.22
N VAL A 591 -18.94 10.35 56.11
CA VAL A 591 -17.72 9.60 55.78
C VAL A 591 -16.62 10.12 56.72
N ASN A 592 -16.43 9.44 57.85
CA ASN A 592 -15.22 9.55 58.67
C ASN A 592 -15.12 8.36 59.63
N SER A 593 -14.66 7.23 59.11
CA SER A 593 -13.91 6.14 59.75
C SER A 593 -13.85 5.04 58.68
N THR A 594 -12.72 4.47 58.26
CA THR A 594 -11.57 4.01 59.03
C THR A 594 -10.43 3.79 58.03
N LYS A 595 -9.26 4.38 58.28
CA LYS A 595 -7.99 3.94 57.67
C LYS A 595 -7.35 2.95 58.64
N SER A 596 -6.99 1.74 58.20
CA SER A 596 -5.78 1.09 58.68
C SER A 596 -5.19 0.12 57.64
N SER A 597 -3.86 0.19 57.55
CA SER A 597 -2.89 -0.87 57.22
C SER A 597 -2.89 -1.51 55.82
N VAL A 598 -1.98 -1.00 55.00
CA VAL A 598 -1.33 -1.63 53.84
C VAL A 598 -0.27 -2.62 54.33
N GLN A 599 -0.13 -3.80 53.70
CA GLN A 599 1.15 -4.38 53.25
C GLN A 599 0.93 -5.68 52.46
N GLY A 600 1.41 -5.71 51.22
CA GLY A 600 1.34 -6.87 50.32
C GLY A 600 1.97 -6.59 48.95
N ILE A 601 3.30 -6.48 48.94
CA ILE A 601 4.28 -6.76 47.88
C ILE A 601 3.76 -6.67 46.42
N VAL A 602 4.06 -5.54 45.76
CA VAL A 602 4.07 -5.43 44.29
C VAL A 602 5.52 -5.54 43.84
N GLY A 603 5.89 -6.67 43.25
CA GLY A 603 7.13 -6.79 42.47
C GLY A 603 6.96 -6.12 41.10
N PRO A 604 8.03 -5.58 40.49
CA PRO A 604 7.93 -4.96 39.18
C PRO A 604 7.72 -6.05 38.12
N ILE A 605 6.52 -6.12 37.54
CA ILE A 605 6.31 -6.85 36.29
C ILE A 605 6.96 -6.00 35.19
N GLN A 606 8.20 -6.35 34.86
CA GLN A 606 8.85 -5.94 33.62
C GLN A 606 8.09 -6.58 32.46
N ARG A 607 7.11 -5.86 31.91
CA ARG A 607 6.64 -6.15 30.56
C ARG A 607 7.73 -5.69 29.61
N ASN A 608 8.50 -6.64 29.08
CA ASN A 608 9.32 -6.39 27.91
C ASN A 608 8.39 -5.98 26.77
N LYS A 609 8.30 -4.67 26.55
CA LYS A 609 7.69 -4.10 25.36
C LYS A 609 8.76 -4.26 24.28
N LEU A 610 8.57 -5.22 23.37
CA LEU A 610 9.42 -5.35 22.19
C LEU A 610 9.46 -3.99 21.50
N SER A 611 10.65 -3.59 21.06
CA SER A 611 10.79 -2.42 20.20
C SER A 611 10.00 -2.66 18.90
N ASN A 612 9.52 -1.59 18.26
CA ASN A 612 8.82 -1.70 16.98
C ASN A 612 9.64 -2.48 15.94
N GLU A 613 10.97 -2.44 16.05
CA GLU A 613 11.93 -3.14 15.18
C GLU A 613 11.92 -4.66 15.38
N GLU A 614 11.92 -5.13 16.63
CA GLU A 614 11.83 -6.56 16.93
C GLU A 614 10.46 -7.13 16.52
N GLU A 615 9.39 -6.34 16.69
CA GLU A 615 8.06 -6.71 16.20
C GLU A 615 8.02 -6.76 14.66
N GLU A 616 8.71 -5.85 13.97
CA GLU A 616 8.80 -5.83 12.51
C GLU A 616 9.68 -6.93 11.93
N GLU A 617 10.83 -7.21 12.53
CA GLU A 617 11.67 -8.34 12.17
C GLU A 617 10.93 -9.66 12.44
N MET A 618 10.21 -9.77 13.56
CA MET A 618 9.34 -10.91 13.84
C MET A 618 8.22 -11.04 12.81
N ILE A 619 7.50 -9.96 12.48
CA ILE A 619 6.44 -9.99 11.45
C ILE A 619 7.02 -10.33 10.08
N ARG A 620 8.20 -9.81 9.72
CA ARG A 620 8.89 -10.17 8.46
C ARG A 620 9.26 -11.65 8.45
N ASN A 621 9.97 -12.12 9.47
CA ASN A 621 10.34 -13.53 9.62
C ASN A 621 9.12 -14.45 9.65
N MET A 622 7.98 -13.97 10.15
CA MET A 622 6.74 -14.73 10.20
C MET A 622 5.89 -14.68 8.94
N LEU A 623 5.85 -13.57 8.20
CA LEU A 623 5.38 -13.58 6.81
C LEU A 623 6.24 -14.58 6.02
N ASP A 624 7.52 -14.66 6.38
CA ASP A 624 8.47 -15.68 5.97
C ASP A 624 8.35 -17.02 6.74
N GLU A 625 7.35 -17.31 7.56
CA GLU A 625 7.11 -18.65 8.14
C GLU A 625 5.71 -19.15 7.78
N TYR A 626 4.71 -18.27 7.83
CA TYR A 626 3.35 -18.51 7.38
C TYR A 626 3.27 -18.94 5.90
N ALA A 627 4.29 -18.62 5.11
CA ALA A 627 4.42 -19.11 3.75
C ALA A 627 4.81 -20.61 3.63
N ASP A 628 5.30 -21.25 4.70
CA ASP A 628 5.61 -22.70 4.76
C ASP A 628 4.39 -23.56 5.14
N ASP A 629 3.55 -23.10 6.06
CA ASP A 629 2.48 -23.91 6.67
C ASP A 629 1.26 -24.19 5.78
N ASN A 630 1.16 -23.59 4.59
CA ASN A 630 0.06 -23.85 3.65
C ASN A 630 0.39 -24.92 2.60
N SER A 631 1.37 -25.79 2.86
CA SER A 631 1.54 -27.03 2.09
C SER A 631 0.64 -28.13 2.67
N ASP A 632 -0.22 -28.69 1.84
CA ASP A 632 -1.25 -29.66 2.19
C ASP A 632 -0.75 -30.87 3.02
N GLU A 633 -1.31 -31.05 4.22
CA GLU A 633 -1.64 -32.37 4.76
C GLU A 633 -3.00 -32.33 5.47
N ARG A 634 -4.09 -32.59 4.72
CA ARG A 634 -5.32 -33.15 5.30
C ARG A 634 -5.13 -34.65 5.42
N GLY A 635 -4.71 -35.11 6.60
CA GLY A 635 -4.68 -36.52 6.98
C GLY A 635 -5.38 -36.74 8.32
N GLN A 636 -6.45 -37.54 8.31
CA GLN A 636 -7.17 -38.00 9.50
C GLN A 636 -6.23 -38.68 10.50
N GLY A 637 -6.34 -38.35 11.80
CA GLY A 637 -5.60 -39.07 12.84
C GLY A 637 -6.13 -38.78 14.25
N ASN A 638 -6.72 -39.80 14.85
CA ASN A 638 -7.38 -39.79 16.16
C ASN A 638 -6.51 -39.28 17.32
N CYS A 639 -7.18 -38.59 18.25
CA CYS A 639 -6.72 -38.30 19.60
C CYS A 639 -6.61 -39.59 20.41
N SER A 640 -5.42 -39.92 20.91
CA SER A 640 -5.24 -40.73 22.11
C SER A 640 -3.93 -40.39 22.81
N LYS A 641 -4.06 -39.92 24.05
CA LYS A 641 -2.98 -39.77 25.04
C LYS A 641 -2.34 -41.12 25.34
N THR A 642 -1.01 -41.18 25.35
CA THR A 642 -0.25 -41.94 26.37
C THR A 642 1.14 -41.33 26.54
N GLU A 643 1.50 -41.01 27.78
CA GLU A 643 2.86 -40.70 28.23
C GLU A 643 3.74 -41.95 28.14
N ILE A 644 4.94 -41.84 27.57
CA ILE A 644 6.11 -42.65 27.96
C ILE A 644 7.33 -41.74 27.96
N ILE A 645 7.92 -41.61 29.15
CA ILE A 645 9.24 -41.04 29.41
C ILE A 645 10.26 -42.11 29.09
N GLU A 646 11.24 -41.84 28.22
CA GLU A 646 12.61 -42.34 28.39
C GLU A 646 13.63 -41.55 27.57
N SER A 647 14.80 -41.42 28.19
CA SER A 647 15.91 -40.51 27.97
C SER A 647 16.85 -40.89 26.82
N VAL A 648 17.31 -39.88 26.04
CA VAL A 648 18.63 -39.91 25.41
C VAL A 648 19.26 -38.52 25.50
N GLU A 649 20.35 -38.42 26.26
CA GLU A 649 21.22 -37.25 26.40
C GLU A 649 21.97 -36.97 25.08
N SER A 650 22.11 -35.69 24.72
CA SER A 650 23.03 -35.22 23.67
C SER A 650 23.89 -34.07 24.23
N PRO A 651 25.23 -34.16 24.19
CA PRO A 651 26.12 -33.23 24.88
C PRO A 651 26.49 -32.04 23.99
N ASP A 652 25.71 -30.96 24.02
CA ASP A 652 26.14 -29.71 23.34
C ASP A 652 25.65 -28.41 24.01
N LEU A 653 25.07 -28.51 25.21
CA LEU A 653 24.55 -27.35 25.94
C LEU A 653 25.49 -26.83 27.05
N SER A 654 26.52 -27.59 27.43
CA SER A 654 27.47 -27.22 28.48
C SER A 654 28.65 -26.36 28.00
N ARG A 655 28.89 -26.24 26.69
CA ARG A 655 29.91 -25.34 26.12
C ARG A 655 29.40 -23.93 25.83
N LYS A 656 28.09 -23.76 25.58
CA LYS A 656 27.52 -22.43 25.29
C LYS A 656 27.25 -21.57 26.52
N ILE A 657 27.27 -22.15 27.72
CA ILE A 657 27.04 -21.42 28.97
C ILE A 657 28.35 -20.84 29.55
N SER A 658 29.51 -21.46 29.29
CA SER A 658 30.81 -20.92 29.76
C SER A 658 31.29 -19.69 28.98
N ASP A 659 30.95 -19.60 27.69
CA ASP A 659 31.43 -18.52 26.83
C ASP A 659 30.66 -17.22 27.07
N PHE A 660 29.39 -17.32 27.48
CA PHE A 660 28.54 -16.17 27.84
C PHE A 660 28.91 -15.52 29.18
N GLU A 661 29.41 -16.28 30.16
CA GLU A 661 29.85 -15.73 31.44
C GLU A 661 31.21 -15.02 31.32
N THR A 662 32.04 -15.42 30.34
CA THR A 662 33.37 -14.83 30.13
C THR A 662 33.33 -13.50 29.35
N GLU A 663 32.32 -13.27 28.50
CA GLU A 663 32.12 -11.98 27.81
C GLU A 663 31.47 -10.92 28.71
N LYS A 664 30.64 -11.33 29.68
CA LYS A 664 29.99 -10.42 30.62
C LYS A 664 30.97 -9.77 31.60
N GLU A 665 31.98 -10.51 32.07
CA GLU A 665 33.03 -9.96 32.96
C GLU A 665 34.00 -9.01 32.23
N LYS A 666 34.20 -9.17 30.92
CA LYS A 666 35.01 -8.24 30.12
C LYS A 666 34.32 -6.90 29.89
N LEU A 667 33.00 -6.90 29.72
CA LEU A 667 32.22 -5.68 29.48
C LEU A 667 32.10 -4.80 30.74
N ASP A 668 31.99 -5.41 31.93
CA ASP A 668 31.94 -4.70 33.21
C ASP A 668 33.31 -4.10 33.60
N THR A 669 34.42 -4.68 33.13
CA THR A 669 35.78 -4.16 33.40
C THR A 669 36.17 -2.97 32.51
N GLU A 670 35.52 -2.80 31.35
CA GLU A 670 35.81 -1.73 30.39
C GLU A 670 34.98 -0.45 30.65
N LEU A 671 33.79 -0.58 31.25
CA LEU A 671 32.99 0.56 31.72
C LEU A 671 33.58 1.26 32.97
N LEU A 672 34.39 0.56 33.76
CA LEU A 672 35.04 1.12 34.96
C LEU A 672 36.34 1.91 34.67
N LYS A 673 36.80 1.99 33.41
CA LYS A 673 38.02 2.72 33.02
C LYS A 673 37.79 4.04 32.27
N LYS A 674 36.55 4.47 32.03
CA LYS A 674 36.24 5.73 31.33
C LYS A 674 35.68 6.85 32.21
N THR A 675 35.64 6.68 33.52
CA THR A 675 35.31 7.75 34.47
C THR A 675 36.50 8.09 35.36
N GLU A 676 37.51 8.74 34.79
CA GLU A 676 38.45 9.57 35.55
C GLU A 676 39.13 10.59 34.63
N GLY A 677 38.83 11.87 34.85
CA GLY A 677 39.68 12.99 34.41
C GLY A 677 39.16 13.88 33.27
N SER A 678 38.31 14.86 33.57
CA SER A 678 38.64 16.27 33.25
C SER A 678 37.74 17.26 33.98
N LYS A 679 38.36 18.34 34.46
CA LYS A 679 37.87 19.35 35.41
C LYS A 679 36.97 20.38 34.72
N ILE A 680 35.87 20.76 35.37
CA ILE A 680 35.10 21.99 35.10
C ILE A 680 35.15 22.85 36.39
N PRO A 681 35.45 24.16 36.32
CA PRO A 681 35.35 25.03 37.48
C PRO A 681 33.91 25.55 37.67
N ARG A 682 33.47 25.54 38.93
CA ARG A 682 32.21 26.10 39.45
C ARG A 682 32.31 27.62 39.59
N ILE A 683 31.23 28.36 39.27
CA ILE A 683 30.78 29.53 40.07
C ILE A 683 29.23 29.56 40.08
N SER A 684 28.69 29.85 41.27
CA SER A 684 27.29 29.93 41.70
C SER A 684 26.61 31.29 41.42
N PRO A 685 25.27 31.41 41.59
CA PRO A 685 24.47 32.57 41.17
C PRO A 685 24.12 33.55 42.32
N LEU A 686 23.89 34.83 41.99
CA LEU A 686 22.89 35.75 42.60
C LEU A 686 23.03 37.20 42.06
N ASP A 687 21.86 37.74 41.65
CA ASP A 687 21.31 39.10 41.72
C ASP A 687 21.92 40.39 41.08
N GLU A 688 20.94 41.20 40.63
CA GLU A 688 20.87 42.65 40.31
C GLU A 688 20.82 43.04 38.80
N LEU A 689 19.65 43.38 38.20
CA LEU A 689 18.73 44.55 38.27
C LEU A 689 19.18 45.82 37.50
N VAL A 690 18.22 46.33 36.69
CA VAL A 690 17.98 47.71 36.18
C VAL A 690 18.23 48.01 34.68
N GLY A 691 17.11 48.36 34.01
CA GLY A 691 16.97 49.38 32.94
C GLY A 691 16.89 48.83 31.50
N SER A 692 15.92 49.13 30.64
CA SER A 692 14.88 50.18 30.61
C SER A 692 13.80 49.82 29.57
N GLN A 693 12.64 50.46 29.73
CA GLN A 693 11.34 50.29 29.05
C GLN A 693 11.25 50.66 27.56
N GLU A 694 10.25 50.04 26.93
CA GLU A 694 9.22 50.55 25.99
C GLU A 694 9.65 51.25 24.68
N ILE A 695 9.09 50.78 23.54
CA ILE A 695 8.04 51.48 22.77
C ILE A 695 7.14 50.43 22.06
N LEU A 696 5.83 50.49 22.34
CA LEU A 696 4.74 49.92 21.55
C LEU A 696 4.48 50.81 20.32
N GLU A 697 4.22 50.21 19.15
CA GLU A 697 3.42 50.87 18.12
C GLU A 697 2.21 50.01 17.74
N VAL A 698 1.07 50.61 18.01
CA VAL A 698 -0.29 50.24 17.63
C VAL A 698 -0.63 51.06 16.38
N VAL A 699 -1.13 50.43 15.32
CA VAL A 699 -1.87 51.16 14.27
C VAL A 699 -3.30 50.64 14.15
N VAL A 700 -4.16 51.63 14.35
CA VAL A 700 -5.60 51.78 14.50
C VAL A 700 -6.36 51.83 13.15
N ILE A 701 -7.47 51.04 13.05
CA ILE A 701 -8.85 51.41 12.58
C ILE A 701 -9.09 51.59 11.04
N PRO A 702 -10.33 51.44 10.45
CA PRO A 702 -11.69 51.24 11.02
C PRO A 702 -12.59 50.13 10.42
N GLN A 703 -13.68 49.84 11.15
CA GLN A 703 -14.96 49.30 10.66
C GLN A 703 -16.04 50.39 10.47
N SER A 704 -16.96 50.12 9.52
CA SER A 704 -18.45 50.31 9.54
C SER A 704 -19.16 51.39 8.69
N GLN A 705 -19.91 50.88 7.67
CA GLN A 705 -21.32 51.13 7.23
C GLN A 705 -21.76 52.46 6.54
N PRO A 706 -22.94 52.58 5.85
CA PRO A 706 -24.01 51.62 5.43
C PRO A 706 -24.60 51.76 3.97
N LEU A 707 -25.48 50.81 3.61
CA LEU A 707 -26.70 50.82 2.74
C LEU A 707 -26.99 51.90 1.66
N VAL A 708 -27.33 51.45 0.43
CA VAL A 708 -28.48 51.94 -0.38
C VAL A 708 -29.12 50.79 -1.20
N LYS A 709 -30.45 50.74 -1.21
CA LYS A 709 -31.37 49.84 -1.95
C LYS A 709 -31.78 50.42 -3.32
N HIS A 710 -32.12 49.55 -4.28
CA HIS A 710 -33.37 49.50 -5.09
C HIS A 710 -33.18 48.43 -6.19
N GLU A 711 -33.95 47.33 -6.23
CA GLU A 711 -35.24 47.15 -6.94
C GLU A 711 -35.10 47.28 -8.48
N THR A 712 -35.64 46.44 -9.40
CA THR A 712 -36.74 45.46 -9.40
C THR A 712 -36.76 44.65 -10.73
N HIS A 713 -37.42 43.47 -10.69
CA HIS A 713 -38.20 42.75 -11.72
C HIS A 713 -37.58 42.41 -13.11
N ALA A 714 -37.43 41.13 -13.51
CA ALA A 714 -38.41 40.06 -13.82
C ALA A 714 -38.92 40.04 -15.28
N ASN A 715 -38.58 38.96 -16.02
CA ASN A 715 -39.43 38.13 -16.91
C ASN A 715 -38.49 37.26 -17.77
N GLU A 716 -38.42 35.92 -17.62
CA GLU A 716 -39.40 34.87 -17.94
C GLU A 716 -39.63 34.64 -19.45
N LYS A 717 -39.62 33.34 -19.85
CA LYS A 717 -40.08 32.69 -21.10
C LYS A 717 -39.08 32.63 -22.27
N LYS A 718 -39.05 31.58 -23.10
CA LYS A 718 -39.50 30.16 -23.11
C LYS A 718 -39.05 29.62 -24.48
N LEU A 719 -38.72 28.32 -24.53
CA LEU A 719 -38.94 27.41 -25.65
C LEU A 719 -38.13 27.53 -26.97
N LYS A 720 -37.76 26.31 -27.43
CA LYS A 720 -37.70 25.77 -28.80
C LYS A 720 -36.36 25.82 -29.57
N SER A 721 -35.80 24.62 -29.70
CA SER A 721 -35.13 24.08 -30.90
C SER A 721 -36.04 24.20 -32.16
N PRO A 722 -35.61 23.93 -33.42
CA PRO A 722 -34.43 23.14 -33.83
C PRO A 722 -33.69 23.63 -35.10
N SER A 723 -32.72 22.79 -35.52
CA SER A 723 -32.40 22.41 -36.90
C SER A 723 -31.45 23.25 -37.77
N THR A 724 -30.49 22.50 -38.35
CA THR A 724 -29.88 22.63 -39.70
C THR A 724 -29.02 23.87 -39.97
N CYS A 725 -28.01 23.89 -40.84
CA CYS A 725 -27.14 22.96 -41.59
C CYS A 725 -26.24 23.93 -42.38
N SER A 726 -25.11 23.44 -42.91
CA SER A 726 -24.43 23.99 -44.11
C SER A 726 -23.66 25.33 -43.92
N THR A 727 -22.33 25.29 -43.80
CA THR A 727 -21.28 25.38 -44.85
C THR A 727 -20.92 26.78 -45.35
N ILE A 728 -19.58 27.00 -45.31
CA ILE A 728 -18.71 27.62 -46.32
C ILE A 728 -18.77 29.14 -46.51
N GLY A 729 -17.58 29.74 -46.45
CA GLY A 729 -17.27 31.06 -47.01
C GLY A 729 -16.04 31.68 -46.38
N LYS A 730 -14.85 31.10 -46.56
CA LYS A 730 -13.77 31.67 -47.40
C LYS A 730 -13.78 33.22 -47.46
N GLY A 731 -12.74 33.82 -46.87
CA GLY A 731 -12.36 35.21 -47.07
C GLY A 731 -10.87 35.39 -46.87
N GLN A 732 -10.09 35.17 -47.94
CA GLN A 732 -8.67 35.51 -48.05
C GLN A 732 -8.44 37.01 -47.80
N LYS A 733 -7.28 37.36 -47.21
CA LYS A 733 -6.41 38.43 -47.73
C LYS A 733 -5.05 38.49 -47.01
N LYS A 734 -3.99 38.34 -47.84
CA LYS A 734 -2.63 38.95 -47.79
C LYS A 734 -1.74 38.58 -46.59
N ILE A 735 -0.61 37.87 -46.68
CA ILE A 735 0.56 37.89 -47.60
C ILE A 735 1.12 39.29 -47.88
N SER A 736 2.22 39.60 -47.18
CA SER A 736 3.47 40.19 -47.70
C SER A 736 4.44 40.28 -46.51
N ASP A 737 5.36 39.31 -46.36
CA ASP A 737 6.79 39.41 -46.68
C ASP A 737 7.61 39.80 -45.42
N PHE A 738 8.86 39.42 -45.14
CA PHE A 738 10.00 39.05 -45.96
C PHE A 738 10.99 38.21 -45.11
N PHE A 739 11.81 37.40 -45.80
CA PHE A 739 12.94 36.55 -45.41
C PHE A 739 13.94 37.20 -44.40
N VAL A 740 14.75 36.43 -43.62
CA VAL A 740 16.07 35.90 -44.06
C VAL A 740 16.71 35.05 -42.92
N LEU A 741 17.13 33.82 -43.27
CA LEU A 741 18.39 33.07 -42.99
C LEU A 741 19.10 33.26 -41.61
N LYS A 742 19.77 32.30 -40.96
CA LYS A 742 20.38 31.03 -41.36
C LYS A 742 20.82 30.25 -40.12
N THR A 743 20.83 28.94 -40.27
CA THR A 743 21.60 27.86 -39.61
C THR A 743 22.95 28.16 -38.94
N SER A 744 23.21 27.44 -37.83
CA SER A 744 24.47 26.71 -37.53
C SER A 744 24.25 25.85 -36.26
N LEU A 745 24.13 24.52 -36.38
CA LEU A 745 25.19 23.50 -36.21
C LEU A 745 25.77 23.42 -34.79
N LEU A 746 25.31 22.47 -33.98
CA LEU A 746 26.00 21.23 -33.55
C LEU A 746 25.19 20.53 -32.45
#